data_AF-A0A954KB12-F1
#
_entry.id   AF-A0A954KB12-F1
#
_cell.length_a   1.000
_cell.length_b   1.000
_cell.length_c   1.000
_cell.angle_alpha   90.00
_cell.angle_beta   90.00
_cell.angle_gamma   90.00
#
_symmetry.space_group_name_H-M   'P 1'
#
loop_
_entity.id
_entity.type
_entity.pdbx_description
1 polymer ?
#
loop_
_entity_poly.entity_id
_entity_poly.type
_entity_poly.pdbx_seq_one_letter_code
_entity_poly.pdbx_strand_id
1 'polypeptide(L)'
;MATGSSAEYRKLINELGYDTNRVDAGFVRGNALRDKKSGDGLDDRRFRYAAVLDPERLGVTDVFEVNGTPCIYMKSLAADPTPDQIREWHRTAWNHGLGRMLWVVTPTQVRVFNAFEPPPKSKSDDEHPAEILRCAVDGFEKLRRYELDRISVESGQFWATSAGKRISKDRRIDAELVKDLQTAAGVLTERGCPALQAHRLMLRTLFTAYLEARGVLPADLFEGLNANTFGEVLSRVGETRTFFERMRETFNGDLFPPPPVGIDKDESYTFAKHHLEVARAIVTRQDLRSGQQTFDFWQYDFEVIPIELISSIYERFIYDEDRLAAKTRGTHYTPVNLVDLVFSQVFDDHLFSQKLPSNPKVLDLACGSGVFLVDAFRRLVARRISSGEKLTRTMVRKVLSDQIYGVDLSETAIEIAAFSLCLTAFELDPSPDSAEHLKFRHSLKDRNLFVGDAFSSDGFTEAEPFRGNQFSVVVGNPPWNKPKGGRSASEASSRSHIEYCEQQEPPVELPFRSPIDQAFIWRSRDFLHKSGRLGLILDAKNFFSQQEQSLTSKQQLFTELRSRVMLNLSVLHNKNLFPSAEQPAMVFVAENAKPKQADTLIFASAERSETFRKHGIVELFVERLNRLPIDRIPNEHHLFKIASYGTARDRAIMKDLYVDNDTLEAALESWGTALSQGFIRGTRLKPIPDRMPSRKLEAQRLQRFLQPTDGLDAFDYSELEHARDPGIYKAPLLLLQQSFDDDRLVAAECSGDVAYSRSYFGVTLDASEKWRLDLLNAYINSSLAMYAFFLTASRLGIDKQIAEQNDFDRLPFRSVDSKADAQPLIKVLRKLERQDECTDFTLLDDAIFEFYGLANWQREYITDTIRYELDFVRHGSRAKSVRPVEEVDLRAYADTIVKFVRGNLSAGELSVNADVMTNLADLGCVEIRFDEDRNRGVRVIDTPDKHFGSRLAELLHAPLTSTVQLRRSLIHFDDVRCIIVKLSQKRFWSRARAYDDADVIFDELCRGGK
;
A
#
# COMPACT_ATOMS: atom_id res chain seq x y z
N MET A 1 31.43 22.95 20.13
CA MET A 1 31.39 21.66 20.87
C MET A 1 31.74 20.57 19.87
N ALA A 2 32.81 19.82 20.08
CA ALA A 2 33.24 18.81 19.12
C ALA A 2 32.20 17.67 19.04
N THR A 3 31.64 17.43 17.86
CA THR A 3 30.80 16.28 17.53
C THR A 3 31.67 15.02 17.48
N GLY A 4 32.07 14.53 18.65
CA GLY A 4 32.81 13.29 18.81
C GLY A 4 31.91 12.21 19.42
N SER A 5 31.95 11.01 18.86
CA SER A 5 31.33 9.82 19.45
C SER A 5 32.05 9.51 20.77
N SER A 6 31.40 9.75 21.92
CA SER A 6 31.99 9.46 23.25
C SER A 6 32.09 7.95 23.48
N ALA A 7 32.91 7.53 24.44
CA ALA A 7 33.05 6.11 24.78
C ALA A 7 31.71 5.53 25.28
N GLU A 8 30.98 6.32 26.07
CA GLU A 8 29.66 6.01 26.62
C GLU A 8 28.63 5.86 25.50
N TYR A 9 28.65 6.75 24.50
CA TYR A 9 27.77 6.67 23.34
C TYR A 9 28.04 5.41 22.52
N ARG A 10 29.30 5.08 22.21
CA ARG A 10 29.62 3.83 21.48
C ARG A 10 29.15 2.61 22.24
N LYS A 11 29.38 2.59 23.57
CA LYS A 11 28.91 1.51 24.42
C LYS A 11 27.38 1.40 24.36
N LEU A 12 26.65 2.50 24.50
CA LEU A 12 25.19 2.55 24.40
C LEU A 12 24.67 1.98 23.08
N ILE A 13 25.18 2.48 21.96
CA ILE A 13 24.74 2.07 20.63
C ILE A 13 25.07 0.59 20.35
N ASN A 14 26.22 0.09 20.83
CA ASN A 14 26.57 -1.33 20.74
C ASN A 14 25.66 -2.20 21.61
N GLU A 15 25.42 -1.82 22.88
CA GLU A 15 24.57 -2.55 23.82
C GLU A 15 23.11 -2.62 23.37
N LEU A 16 22.63 -1.60 22.65
CA LEU A 16 21.28 -1.58 22.06
C LEU A 16 21.23 -2.20 20.65
N GLY A 17 22.35 -2.70 20.15
CA GLY A 17 22.45 -3.42 18.88
C GLY A 17 22.40 -2.54 17.63
N TYR A 18 22.45 -1.21 17.74
CA TYR A 18 22.37 -0.31 16.59
C TYR A 18 23.60 -0.40 15.66
N ASP A 19 24.80 -0.48 16.24
CA ASP A 19 26.07 -0.55 15.53
C ASP A 19 26.51 -2.02 15.37
N THR A 20 26.01 -2.67 14.32
CA THR A 20 26.44 -4.02 13.95
C THR A 20 27.48 -3.90 12.83
N ASN A 21 28.59 -4.64 12.91
CA ASN A 21 29.65 -4.68 11.88
C ASN A 21 29.17 -5.26 10.52
N ARG A 22 27.86 -5.25 10.23
CA ARG A 22 27.24 -5.73 8.98
C ARG A 22 27.04 -4.55 8.01
N VAL A 23 27.38 -4.77 6.74
CA VAL A 23 27.47 -3.74 5.69
C VAL A 23 26.10 -3.12 5.32
N ASP A 24 24.97 -3.76 5.68
CA ASP A 24 23.61 -3.32 5.30
C ASP A 24 22.72 -2.91 6.50
N ALA A 25 23.33 -2.53 7.62
CA ALA A 25 22.66 -2.47 8.92
C ALA A 25 21.81 -1.20 9.21
N GLY A 26 21.46 -0.36 8.23
CA GLY A 26 20.64 0.86 8.45
C GLY A 26 21.28 1.93 9.36
N PHE A 27 22.35 1.63 10.09
CA PHE A 27 23.07 2.55 10.94
C PHE A 27 24.14 3.28 10.13
N VAL A 28 23.89 4.55 9.84
CA VAL A 28 24.73 5.36 8.96
C VAL A 28 25.54 6.35 9.78
N ARG A 29 26.87 6.23 9.68
CA ARG A 29 27.79 7.10 10.41
C ARG A 29 27.74 8.52 9.88
N GLY A 30 27.47 9.50 10.74
CA GLY A 30 27.44 10.91 10.33
C GLY A 30 28.78 11.39 9.77
N ASN A 31 29.90 10.86 10.27
CA ASN A 31 31.23 11.18 9.72
C ASN A 31 31.45 10.62 8.31
N ALA A 32 30.91 9.43 8.00
CA ALA A 32 30.98 8.88 6.65
C ALA A 32 30.13 9.71 5.65
N LEU A 33 28.99 10.21 6.11
CA LEU A 33 28.16 11.13 5.33
C LEU A 33 28.81 12.51 5.15
N ARG A 34 29.59 13.00 6.13
CA ARG A 34 30.32 14.28 6.02
C ARG A 34 31.56 14.19 5.12
N ASP A 35 32.21 13.03 5.07
CA ASP A 35 33.37 12.81 4.18
C ASP A 35 32.90 12.89 2.73
N LYS A 36 33.36 13.86 1.94
CA LYS A 36 32.85 14.13 0.57
C LYS A 36 33.49 13.25 -0.51
N LYS A 37 33.74 11.97 -0.22
CA LYS A 37 34.36 11.04 -1.19
C LYS A 37 33.31 10.48 -2.14
N SER A 38 33.38 10.91 -3.40
CA SER A 38 32.50 10.44 -4.48
C SER A 38 32.69 8.94 -4.74
N GLY A 39 31.60 8.19 -4.90
CA GLY A 39 31.62 6.80 -5.37
C GLY A 39 31.62 5.73 -4.27
N ASP A 40 31.34 6.10 -3.02
CA ASP A 40 31.19 5.16 -1.90
C ASP A 40 29.74 4.69 -1.68
N GLY A 41 28.81 5.04 -2.57
CA GLY A 41 27.41 4.64 -2.52
C GLY A 41 26.58 5.37 -1.46
N LEU A 42 27.15 6.36 -0.76
CA LEU A 42 26.45 7.14 0.27
C LEU A 42 25.89 8.48 -0.23
N ASP A 43 26.16 8.84 -1.48
CA ASP A 43 25.86 10.17 -2.02
C ASP A 43 24.38 10.56 -1.92
N ASP A 44 23.43 9.65 -2.21
CA ASP A 44 21.99 9.91 -2.04
C ASP A 44 21.63 10.29 -0.59
N ARG A 45 22.20 9.58 0.38
CA ARG A 45 22.00 9.85 1.82
C ARG A 45 22.64 11.18 2.24
N ARG A 46 23.77 11.56 1.63
CA ARG A 46 24.42 12.85 1.91
C ARG A 46 23.52 14.01 1.54
N PHE A 47 22.92 13.98 0.35
CA PHE A 47 21.98 15.02 -0.09
C PHE A 47 20.79 15.08 0.85
N ARG A 48 20.16 13.92 1.10
CA ARG A 48 18.95 13.81 1.93
C ARG A 48 19.15 14.33 3.36
N TYR A 49 20.34 14.14 3.95
CA TYR A 49 20.62 14.48 5.36
C TYR A 49 21.48 15.72 5.56
N ALA A 50 21.78 16.47 4.50
CA ALA A 50 22.68 17.62 4.56
C ALA A 50 22.34 18.58 5.72
N ALA A 51 21.06 18.95 5.86
CA ALA A 51 20.59 19.90 6.88
C ALA A 51 20.75 19.39 8.33
N VAL A 52 20.66 18.08 8.56
CA VAL A 52 20.80 17.49 9.90
C VAL A 52 22.26 17.13 10.23
N LEU A 53 23.11 16.96 9.20
CA LEU A 53 24.54 16.68 9.34
C LEU A 53 25.37 17.92 9.69
N ASP A 54 24.89 19.10 9.32
CA ASP A 54 25.53 20.40 9.57
C ASP A 54 25.83 20.60 11.07
N PRO A 55 27.12 20.70 11.46
CA PRO A 55 27.54 20.90 12.85
C PRO A 55 27.01 22.18 13.50
N GLU A 56 26.70 23.22 12.71
CA GLU A 56 26.17 24.49 13.21
C GLU A 56 24.68 24.41 13.58
N ARG A 57 23.99 23.36 13.09
CA ARG A 57 22.57 23.08 13.34
C ARG A 57 22.40 21.91 14.31
N LEU A 58 21.82 20.81 13.81
CA LEU A 58 21.63 19.60 14.57
C LEU A 58 22.93 18.80 14.71
N GLY A 59 23.80 18.77 13.71
CA GLY A 59 25.09 18.09 13.75
C GLY A 59 24.99 16.65 14.26
N VAL A 60 24.13 15.83 13.65
CA VAL A 60 23.89 14.44 14.08
C VAL A 60 25.19 13.63 14.09
N THR A 61 25.42 12.87 15.15
CA THR A 61 26.57 11.97 15.22
C THR A 61 26.37 10.81 14.26
N ASP A 62 25.19 10.18 14.32
CA ASP A 62 24.80 9.08 13.44
C ASP A 62 23.30 9.17 13.12
N VAL A 63 22.89 8.53 12.03
CA VAL A 63 21.49 8.38 11.65
C VAL A 63 21.17 6.89 11.64
N PHE A 64 20.15 6.49 12.39
CA PHE A 64 19.61 5.15 12.25
C PHE A 64 18.44 5.18 11.27
N GLU A 65 18.61 4.51 10.15
CA GLU A 65 17.62 4.28 9.14
C GLU A 65 16.93 2.94 9.39
N VAL A 66 15.61 2.93 9.32
CA VAL A 66 14.85 1.70 9.11
C VAL A 66 14.65 1.57 7.61
N ASN A 67 15.39 0.64 7.03
CA ASN A 67 15.32 0.22 5.63
C ASN A 67 15.57 1.38 4.61
N GLY A 68 16.38 2.37 4.97
CA GLY A 68 16.71 3.51 4.09
C GLY A 68 15.88 4.79 4.32
N THR A 69 14.95 4.79 5.29
CA THR A 69 14.34 6.04 5.79
C THR A 69 14.83 6.34 7.21
N PRO A 70 15.18 7.61 7.52
CA PRO A 70 15.56 8.01 8.87
C PRO A 70 14.49 7.64 9.89
N CYS A 71 14.89 6.91 10.91
CA CYS A 71 14.05 6.64 12.06
C CYS A 71 14.52 7.46 13.26
N ILE A 72 15.83 7.48 13.51
CA ILE A 72 16.42 8.13 14.68
C ILE A 72 17.58 9.02 14.26
N TYR A 73 17.52 10.30 14.62
CA TYR A 73 18.67 11.19 14.63
C TYR A 73 19.39 11.08 15.96
N MET A 74 20.65 10.67 15.96
CA MET A 74 21.42 10.47 17.19
C MET A 74 22.49 11.55 17.31
N LYS A 75 22.50 12.25 18.44
CA LYS A 75 23.46 13.33 18.75
C LYS A 75 24.19 13.04 20.05
N SER A 76 25.48 12.74 19.94
CA SER A 76 26.42 12.57 21.05
C SER A 76 27.08 13.90 21.41
N LEU A 77 27.14 14.20 22.71
CA LEU A 77 27.75 15.40 23.28
C LEU A 77 28.68 15.03 24.43
N ALA A 78 29.64 15.91 24.72
CA ALA A 78 30.56 15.76 25.85
C ALA A 78 30.02 16.32 27.18
N ALA A 79 28.94 17.11 27.13
CA ALA A 79 28.32 17.76 28.28
C ALA A 79 26.80 17.86 28.10
N ASP A 80 26.09 18.10 29.20
CA ASP A 80 24.65 18.26 29.17
C ASP A 80 24.22 19.54 28.45
N PRO A 81 23.27 19.46 27.50
CA PRO A 81 22.83 20.61 26.72
C PRO A 81 21.90 21.52 27.53
N THR A 82 21.87 22.80 27.16
CA THR A 82 20.87 23.73 27.70
C THR A 82 19.48 23.46 27.11
N PRO A 83 18.40 23.87 27.80
CA PRO A 83 17.04 23.78 27.25
C PRO A 83 16.90 24.49 25.89
N ASP A 84 17.59 25.62 25.70
CA ASP A 84 17.62 26.35 24.44
C ASP A 84 18.25 25.53 23.30
N GLN A 85 19.34 24.80 23.57
CA GLN A 85 19.97 23.93 22.57
C GLN A 85 19.06 22.77 22.17
N ILE A 86 18.39 22.14 23.13
CA ILE A 86 17.45 21.05 22.85
C ILE A 86 16.29 21.54 21.99
N ARG A 87 15.71 22.70 22.33
CA ARG A 87 14.60 23.26 21.56
C ARG A 87 15.02 23.50 20.11
N GLU A 88 16.22 24.04 19.86
CA GLU A 88 16.68 24.30 18.50
C GLU A 88 16.95 23.00 17.73
N TRP A 89 17.60 22.02 18.36
CA TRP A 89 17.83 20.70 17.74
C TRP A 89 16.53 19.96 17.44
N HIS A 90 15.56 20.03 18.34
CA HIS A 90 14.23 19.49 18.12
C HIS A 90 13.53 20.21 16.97
N ARG A 91 13.61 21.55 16.90
CA ARG A 91 13.10 22.35 15.78
C ARG A 91 13.74 21.92 14.46
N THR A 92 15.06 21.71 14.41
CA THR A 92 15.73 21.19 13.20
C THR A 92 15.24 19.80 12.84
N ALA A 93 15.14 18.87 13.80
CA ALA A 93 14.66 17.51 13.54
C ALA A 93 13.22 17.48 13.01
N TRP A 94 12.32 18.28 13.60
CA TRP A 94 10.93 18.42 13.16
C TRP A 94 10.82 19.06 11.78
N ASN A 95 11.60 20.11 11.50
CA ASN A 95 11.60 20.75 10.19
C ASN A 95 12.14 19.85 9.09
N HIS A 96 13.11 18.99 9.41
CA HIS A 96 13.59 18.01 8.44
C HIS A 96 12.52 16.96 8.14
N GLY A 97 11.68 16.60 9.10
CA GLY A 97 10.42 15.86 8.89
C GLY A 97 10.56 14.42 8.37
N LEU A 98 11.78 13.90 8.17
CA LEU A 98 12.03 12.51 7.78
C LEU A 98 12.21 11.60 9.00
N GLY A 99 13.00 12.03 9.99
CA GLY A 99 13.28 11.27 11.21
C GLY A 99 12.13 11.30 12.21
N ARG A 100 11.80 10.14 12.78
CA ARG A 100 10.70 9.99 13.74
C ARG A 100 11.08 10.38 15.17
N MET A 101 12.35 10.18 15.51
CA MET A 101 12.87 10.44 16.85
C MET A 101 14.19 11.21 16.79
N LEU A 102 14.42 12.02 17.82
CA LEU A 102 15.71 12.64 18.11
C LEU A 102 16.24 12.08 19.43
N TRP A 103 17.45 11.54 19.41
CA TRP A 103 18.17 11.06 20.59
C TRP A 103 19.32 12.02 20.89
N VAL A 104 19.33 12.56 22.10
CA VAL A 104 20.44 13.36 22.62
C VAL A 104 21.11 12.57 23.72
N VAL A 105 22.38 12.24 23.51
CA VAL A 105 23.18 11.39 24.38
C VAL A 105 24.36 12.19 24.91
N THR A 106 24.53 12.17 26.22
CA THR A 106 25.64 12.81 26.95
C THR A 106 26.32 11.76 27.83
N PRO A 107 27.46 12.05 28.47
CA PRO A 107 28.11 11.09 29.37
C PRO A 107 27.27 10.78 30.62
N THR A 108 26.22 11.55 30.91
CA THR A 108 25.38 11.41 32.10
C THR A 108 23.98 10.86 31.78
N GLN A 109 23.43 11.16 30.59
CA GLN A 109 22.03 10.83 30.29
C GLN A 109 21.75 10.59 28.80
N VAL A 110 20.63 9.91 28.55
CA VAL A 110 19.98 9.73 27.24
C VAL A 110 18.59 10.36 27.30
N ARG A 111 18.30 11.22 26.32
CA ARG A 111 17.01 11.89 26.15
C ARG A 111 16.45 11.58 24.76
N VAL A 112 15.21 11.10 24.71
CA VAL A 112 14.52 10.69 23.48
C VAL A 112 13.31 11.58 23.25
N PHE A 113 13.22 12.18 22.06
CA PHE A 113 12.16 13.11 21.67
C PHE A 113 11.37 12.60 20.46
N ASN A 114 10.07 12.88 20.43
CA ASN A 114 9.21 12.72 19.27
C ASN A 114 9.51 13.83 18.25
N ALA A 115 10.23 13.50 17.18
CA ALA A 115 10.60 14.48 16.16
C ALA A 115 9.46 14.81 15.18
N PHE A 116 8.29 14.18 15.32
CA PHE A 116 7.07 14.56 14.59
C PHE A 116 6.16 15.51 15.39
N GLU A 117 6.49 15.83 16.65
CA GLU A 117 5.73 16.85 17.39
C GLU A 117 6.34 18.24 17.16
N PRO A 118 5.54 19.30 16.96
CA PRO A 118 6.05 20.66 16.83
C PRO A 118 6.89 21.09 18.04
N PRO A 119 7.92 21.94 17.84
CA PRO A 119 8.74 22.44 18.94
C PRO A 119 7.92 23.27 19.95
N PRO A 120 8.27 23.23 21.25
CA PRO A 120 7.53 23.97 22.27
C PRO A 120 7.67 25.49 22.12
N LYS A 121 6.59 26.21 22.44
CA LYS A 121 6.47 27.67 22.31
C LYS A 121 7.26 28.46 23.37
N SER A 122 7.29 27.99 24.62
CA SER A 122 7.94 28.70 25.72
C SER A 122 9.27 28.07 26.12
N LYS A 123 10.19 28.89 26.64
CA LYS A 123 11.44 28.47 27.29
C LYS A 123 11.19 27.89 28.69
N SER A 124 10.18 27.04 28.85
CA SER A 124 9.88 26.42 30.15
C SER A 124 10.96 25.41 30.52
N ASP A 125 11.49 25.51 31.74
CA ASP A 125 12.62 24.70 32.23
C ASP A 125 12.22 23.29 32.70
N ASP A 126 10.94 23.01 32.96
CA ASP A 126 10.60 21.79 33.73
C ASP A 126 10.28 20.55 32.88
N GLU A 127 9.57 20.64 31.75
CA GLU A 127 9.32 19.48 30.87
C GLU A 127 9.18 19.87 29.39
N HIS A 128 9.96 19.21 28.51
CA HIS A 128 9.84 19.35 27.07
C HIS A 128 8.72 18.42 26.56
N PRO A 129 7.61 18.92 25.98
CA PRO A 129 6.40 18.12 25.72
C PRO A 129 6.60 16.99 24.71
N ALA A 130 7.54 17.16 23.79
CA ALA A 130 7.93 16.11 22.84
C ALA A 130 8.86 15.05 23.46
N GLU A 131 9.33 15.22 24.70
CA GLU A 131 10.17 14.22 25.36
C GLU A 131 9.36 12.95 25.67
N ILE A 132 9.89 11.82 25.22
CA ILE A 132 9.31 10.49 25.39
C ILE A 132 9.94 9.82 26.61
N LEU A 133 11.26 9.93 26.74
CA LEU A 133 12.04 9.25 27.76
C LEU A 133 13.29 10.04 28.13
N ARG A 134 13.59 10.05 29.44
CA ARG A 134 14.87 10.48 30.03
C ARG A 134 15.41 9.39 30.95
N CYS A 135 16.69 9.06 30.81
CA CYS A 135 17.38 8.08 31.65
C CYS A 135 18.89 8.32 31.74
N ALA A 136 19.57 7.70 32.70
CA ALA A 136 21.03 7.72 32.78
C ALA A 136 21.66 6.96 31.60
N VAL A 137 22.90 7.31 31.21
CA VAL A 137 23.54 6.73 30.01
C VAL A 137 23.81 5.23 30.13
N ASP A 138 24.00 4.73 31.36
CA ASP A 138 24.14 3.30 31.68
C ASP A 138 22.79 2.57 31.86
N GLY A 139 21.68 3.29 31.69
CA GLY A 139 20.31 2.80 31.82
C GLY A 139 19.81 1.97 30.63
N PHE A 140 20.66 1.14 30.00
CA PHE A 140 20.31 0.34 28.81
C PHE A 140 19.07 -0.54 29.04
N GLU A 141 18.94 -1.11 30.24
CA GLU A 141 17.77 -1.88 30.67
C GLU A 141 16.47 -1.07 30.61
N LYS A 142 16.52 0.23 30.93
CA LYS A 142 15.35 1.09 30.84
C LYS A 142 14.97 1.36 29.39
N LEU A 143 15.95 1.56 28.50
CA LEU A 143 15.70 1.72 27.06
C LEU A 143 15.09 0.45 26.45
N ARG A 144 15.62 -0.74 26.77
CA ARG A 144 15.05 -2.04 26.35
C ARG A 144 13.63 -2.25 26.87
N ARG A 145 13.34 -1.91 28.13
CA ARG A 145 11.96 -1.98 28.69
C ARG A 145 10.98 -1.03 28.00
N TYR A 146 11.48 0.04 27.39
CA TYR A 146 10.70 0.95 26.55
C TYR A 146 10.69 0.53 25.07
N GLU A 147 11.24 -0.64 24.75
CA GLU A 147 11.31 -1.19 23.39
C GLU A 147 12.13 -0.29 22.45
N LEU A 148 13.14 0.42 22.97
CA LEU A 148 13.98 1.38 22.24
C LEU A 148 15.33 0.80 21.80
N ASP A 149 15.56 -0.50 21.90
CA ASP A 149 16.69 -1.13 21.21
C ASP A 149 16.40 -1.27 19.70
N ARG A 150 17.46 -1.54 18.94
CA ARG A 150 17.37 -1.65 17.48
C ARG A 150 16.27 -2.62 17.05
N ILE A 151 16.23 -3.79 17.67
CA ILE A 151 15.39 -4.91 17.25
C ILE A 151 13.94 -4.51 17.46
N SER A 152 13.59 -3.95 18.62
CA SER A 152 12.23 -3.52 18.89
C SER A 152 11.75 -2.37 18.00
N VAL A 153 12.67 -1.51 17.54
CA VAL A 153 12.35 -0.44 16.57
C VAL A 153 12.19 -0.97 15.15
N GLU A 154 13.06 -1.88 14.70
CA GLU A 154 12.98 -2.54 13.38
C GLU A 154 11.80 -3.52 13.32
N SER A 155 11.51 -4.28 14.37
CA SER A 155 10.40 -5.25 14.44
C SER A 155 9.03 -4.59 14.56
N GLY A 156 9.02 -3.32 14.96
CA GLY A 156 7.85 -2.53 15.25
C GLY A 156 7.18 -2.81 16.60
N GLN A 157 7.84 -3.53 17.51
CA GLN A 157 7.38 -3.64 18.91
C GLN A 157 7.29 -2.27 19.60
N PHE A 158 8.29 -1.40 19.40
CA PHE A 158 8.30 -0.04 19.93
C PHE A 158 7.01 0.74 19.60
N TRP A 159 6.61 0.62 18.34
CA TRP A 159 5.47 1.30 17.74
C TRP A 159 4.12 0.89 18.31
N ALA A 160 4.04 -0.28 18.95
CA ALA A 160 2.85 -0.77 19.63
C ALA A 160 2.72 -0.25 21.08
N THR A 161 3.80 0.26 21.66
CA THR A 161 3.82 0.82 23.03
C THR A 161 3.04 2.13 23.13
N SER A 162 2.72 2.57 24.37
CA SER A 162 2.13 3.90 24.61
C SER A 162 3.06 5.04 24.15
N ALA A 163 4.38 4.85 24.27
CA ALA A 163 5.39 5.79 23.80
C ALA A 163 5.41 5.90 22.27
N GLY A 164 5.49 4.77 21.56
CA GLY A 164 5.48 4.73 20.10
C GLY A 164 4.18 5.27 19.48
N LYS A 165 3.02 5.08 20.14
CA LYS A 165 1.72 5.63 19.72
C LYS A 165 1.66 7.16 19.77
N ARG A 166 2.50 7.83 20.56
CA ARG A 166 2.57 9.30 20.60
C ARG A 166 3.22 9.89 19.34
N ILE A 167 4.02 9.10 18.61
CA ILE A 167 4.68 9.52 17.37
C ILE A 167 3.70 9.31 16.21
N SER A 168 2.95 10.36 15.85
CA SER A 168 1.98 10.35 14.75
C SER A 168 2.43 11.23 13.59
N LYS A 169 2.11 10.81 12.36
CA LYS A 169 2.31 11.61 11.14
C LYS A 169 1.40 12.83 11.07
N ASP A 170 0.30 12.86 11.83
CA ASP A 170 -0.68 13.96 11.80
C ASP A 170 -0.11 15.30 12.29
N ARG A 171 0.96 15.24 13.10
CA ARG A 171 1.64 16.40 13.70
C ARG A 171 2.96 16.75 12.98
N ARG A 172 3.31 15.97 11.95
CA ARG A 172 4.51 16.17 11.13
C ARG A 172 4.40 17.51 10.40
N ILE A 173 5.55 18.12 10.11
CA ILE A 173 5.64 19.45 9.53
C ILE A 173 4.78 19.66 8.28
N ASP A 174 4.69 18.70 7.36
CA ASP A 174 3.87 18.84 6.15
C ASP A 174 2.37 18.93 6.45
N ALA A 175 1.88 18.22 7.47
CA ALA A 175 0.48 18.31 7.90
C ALA A 175 0.18 19.64 8.59
N GLU A 176 1.04 20.06 9.53
CA GLU A 176 0.87 21.32 10.26
C GLU A 176 1.04 22.55 9.35
N LEU A 177 2.04 22.56 8.46
CA LEU A 177 2.28 23.68 7.54
C LEU A 177 1.15 23.83 6.52
N VAL A 178 0.59 22.74 5.98
CA VAL A 178 -0.60 22.82 5.11
C VAL A 178 -1.77 23.46 5.86
N LYS A 179 -2.02 23.04 7.10
CA LYS A 179 -3.09 23.59 7.93
C LYS A 179 -2.89 25.08 8.22
N ASP A 180 -1.66 25.50 8.52
CA ASP A 180 -1.32 26.90 8.77
C ASP A 180 -1.45 27.75 7.49
N LEU A 181 -1.02 27.23 6.33
CA LEU A 181 -1.19 27.90 5.04
C LEU A 181 -2.67 28.03 4.66
N GLN A 182 -3.49 27.01 4.91
CA GLN A 182 -4.95 27.05 4.67
C GLN A 182 -5.61 28.11 5.53
N THR A 183 -5.19 28.20 6.79
CA THR A 183 -5.70 29.22 7.68
C THR A 183 -5.25 30.62 7.25
N ALA A 184 -3.99 30.79 6.84
CA ALA A 184 -3.47 32.05 6.31
C ALA A 184 -4.21 32.49 5.02
N ALA A 185 -4.51 31.56 4.11
CA ALA A 185 -5.33 31.82 2.93
C ALA A 185 -6.76 32.23 3.30
N GLY A 186 -7.36 31.58 4.31
CA GLY A 186 -8.65 31.99 4.88
C GLY A 186 -8.63 33.43 5.40
N VAL A 187 -7.60 33.81 6.16
CA VAL A 187 -7.41 35.19 6.64
C VAL A 187 -7.27 36.18 5.48
N LEU A 188 -6.58 35.82 4.41
CA LEU A 188 -6.49 36.65 3.21
C LEU A 188 -7.86 36.85 2.54
N THR A 189 -8.66 35.78 2.46
CA THR A 189 -10.03 35.85 1.93
C THR A 189 -10.95 36.72 2.79
N GLU A 190 -10.88 36.60 4.12
CA GLU A 190 -11.59 37.49 5.05
C GLU A 190 -11.17 38.97 4.88
N ARG A 191 -9.92 39.21 4.50
CA ARG A 191 -9.35 40.53 4.18
C ARG A 191 -9.65 41.01 2.75
N GLY A 192 -10.56 40.36 2.04
CA GLY A 192 -11.00 40.75 0.70
C GLY A 192 -10.05 40.38 -0.44
N CYS A 193 -9.09 39.47 -0.21
CA CYS A 193 -8.30 38.87 -1.30
C CYS A 193 -9.12 37.75 -1.96
N PRO A 194 -9.30 37.73 -3.28
CA PRO A 194 -9.93 36.60 -3.96
C PRO A 194 -9.26 35.27 -3.60
N ALA A 195 -10.03 34.20 -3.37
CA ALA A 195 -9.52 32.92 -2.87
C ALA A 195 -8.34 32.38 -3.71
N LEU A 196 -8.46 32.42 -5.05
CA LEU A 196 -7.39 31.98 -5.95
C LEU A 196 -6.14 32.85 -5.84
N GLN A 197 -6.30 34.16 -5.65
CA GLN A 197 -5.18 35.10 -5.49
C GLN A 197 -4.50 34.91 -4.12
N ALA A 198 -5.27 34.59 -3.08
CA ALA A 198 -4.77 34.29 -1.74
C ALA A 198 -3.92 33.00 -1.74
N HIS A 199 -4.42 31.90 -2.31
CA HIS A 199 -3.67 30.65 -2.42
C HIS A 199 -2.38 30.84 -3.22
N ARG A 200 -2.45 31.52 -4.38
CA ARG A 200 -1.27 31.83 -5.19
C ARG A 200 -0.24 32.68 -4.44
N LEU A 201 -0.68 33.67 -3.65
CA LEU A 201 0.23 34.45 -2.82
C LEU A 201 0.94 33.55 -1.80
N MET A 202 0.20 32.71 -1.06
CA MET A 202 0.79 31.81 -0.06
C MET A 202 1.81 30.86 -0.66
N LEU A 203 1.52 30.29 -1.84
CA LEU A 203 2.44 29.40 -2.55
C LEU A 203 3.71 30.14 -3.00
N ARG A 204 3.57 31.32 -3.62
CA ARG A 204 4.70 32.16 -4.03
C ARG A 204 5.56 32.58 -2.84
N THR A 205 4.91 32.91 -1.73
CA THR A 205 5.59 33.25 -0.48
C THR A 205 6.40 32.09 0.05
N LEU A 206 5.79 30.89 0.16
CA LEU A 206 6.47 29.68 0.62
C LEU A 206 7.72 29.38 -0.20
N PHE A 207 7.60 29.44 -1.53
CA PHE A 207 8.71 29.14 -2.43
C PHE A 207 9.82 30.17 -2.39
N THR A 208 9.47 31.44 -2.42
CA THR A 208 10.47 32.50 -2.37
C THR A 208 11.22 32.46 -1.04
N ALA A 209 10.51 32.22 0.08
CA ALA A 209 11.13 32.00 1.38
C ALA A 209 12.08 30.79 1.39
N TYR A 210 11.70 29.71 0.71
CA TYR A 210 12.55 28.52 0.58
C TYR A 210 13.83 28.78 -0.21
N LEU A 211 13.73 29.45 -1.35
CA LEU A 211 14.89 29.82 -2.17
C LEU A 211 15.79 30.82 -1.44
N GLU A 212 15.21 31.80 -0.76
CA GLU A 212 15.96 32.79 0.03
C GLU A 212 16.75 32.11 1.16
N ALA A 213 16.09 31.24 1.92
CA ALA A 213 16.68 30.58 3.07
C ALA A 213 17.89 29.70 2.71
N ARG A 214 17.94 29.16 1.48
CA ARG A 214 19.05 28.34 0.98
C ARG A 214 20.12 29.15 0.23
N GLY A 215 20.04 30.47 0.24
CA GLY A 215 20.96 31.34 -0.49
C GLY A 215 20.86 31.19 -2.02
N VAL A 216 19.75 30.62 -2.51
CA VAL A 216 19.52 30.40 -3.93
C VAL A 216 19.06 31.68 -4.61
N LEU A 217 18.52 32.66 -3.89
CA LEU A 217 18.16 33.95 -4.48
C LEU A 217 19.39 34.83 -4.75
N PRO A 218 19.70 35.13 -6.01
CA PRO A 218 20.85 35.94 -6.37
C PRO A 218 20.59 37.43 -6.12
N ALA A 219 21.66 38.19 -5.89
CA ALA A 219 21.58 39.60 -5.52
C ALA A 219 21.00 40.51 -6.62
N ASP A 220 21.10 40.12 -7.89
CA ASP A 220 20.58 40.85 -9.05
C ASP A 220 19.04 40.91 -9.09
N LEU A 221 18.33 39.93 -8.52
CA LEU A 221 16.87 40.00 -8.38
C LEU A 221 16.41 41.23 -7.58
N PHE A 222 17.24 41.67 -6.64
CA PHE A 222 17.00 42.81 -5.76
C PHE A 222 17.51 44.13 -6.34
N GLU A 223 18.24 44.12 -7.46
CA GLU A 223 18.87 45.32 -8.02
C GLU A 223 17.84 46.38 -8.43
N GLY A 224 17.97 47.59 -7.87
CA GLY A 224 17.02 48.68 -8.09
C GLY A 224 15.73 48.61 -7.26
N LEU A 225 15.57 47.60 -6.40
CA LEU A 225 14.57 47.58 -5.33
C LEU A 225 15.20 48.18 -4.06
N ASN A 226 14.40 48.79 -3.19
CA ASN A 226 14.89 49.29 -1.90
C ASN A 226 14.82 48.20 -0.82
N ALA A 227 15.15 46.96 -1.19
CA ALA A 227 15.03 45.77 -0.38
C ALA A 227 16.17 44.80 -0.72
N ASN A 228 16.76 44.19 0.31
CA ASN A 228 17.78 43.15 0.17
C ASN A 228 17.27 41.77 0.58
N THR A 229 16.04 41.69 1.08
CA THR A 229 15.37 40.44 1.47
C THR A 229 13.94 40.42 0.96
N PHE A 230 13.39 39.23 0.75
CA PHE A 230 12.00 39.04 0.33
C PHE A 230 11.01 39.59 1.37
N GLY A 231 11.33 39.48 2.66
CA GLY A 231 10.56 40.10 3.74
C GLY A 231 10.46 41.62 3.62
N GLU A 232 11.53 42.29 3.18
CA GLU A 232 11.53 43.73 2.86
C GLU A 232 10.75 44.05 1.59
N VAL A 233 10.88 43.21 0.55
CA VAL A 233 10.10 43.33 -0.69
C VAL A 233 8.59 43.32 -0.39
N LEU A 234 8.12 42.38 0.44
CA LEU A 234 6.72 42.25 0.84
C LEU A 234 6.19 43.45 1.63
N SER A 235 7.06 44.30 2.18
CA SER A 235 6.62 45.54 2.85
C SER A 235 6.21 46.64 1.88
N ARG A 236 6.50 46.49 0.58
CA ARG A 236 6.29 47.49 -0.47
C ARG A 236 5.58 46.87 -1.68
N VAL A 237 4.31 47.24 -1.85
CA VAL A 237 3.42 46.68 -2.90
C VAL A 237 4.02 46.78 -4.31
N GLY A 238 4.57 47.94 -4.68
CA GLY A 238 5.15 48.15 -6.02
C GLY A 238 6.39 47.27 -6.29
N GLU A 239 7.27 47.13 -5.30
CA GLU A 239 8.48 46.30 -5.41
C GLU A 239 8.14 44.81 -5.45
N THR A 240 7.10 44.38 -4.71
CA THR A 240 6.63 42.98 -4.72
C THR A 240 6.21 42.54 -6.12
N ARG A 241 5.51 43.41 -6.85
CA ARG A 241 5.13 43.12 -8.24
C ARG A 241 6.35 42.94 -9.14
N THR A 242 7.27 43.90 -9.13
CA THR A 242 8.49 43.84 -9.94
C THR A 242 9.35 42.62 -9.59
N PHE A 243 9.46 42.30 -8.30
CA PHE A 243 10.20 41.13 -7.84
C PHE A 243 9.59 39.82 -8.37
N PHE A 244 8.27 39.62 -8.27
CA PHE A 244 7.62 38.41 -8.79
C PHE A 244 7.70 38.32 -10.33
N GLU A 245 7.62 39.45 -11.04
CA GLU A 245 7.82 39.49 -12.50
C GLU A 245 9.25 39.05 -12.88
N ARG A 246 10.28 39.51 -12.15
CA ARG A 246 11.68 39.09 -12.35
C ARG A 246 11.93 37.64 -11.98
N MET A 247 11.36 37.16 -10.88
CA MET A 247 11.41 35.74 -10.49
C MET A 247 10.87 34.86 -11.61
N ARG A 248 9.72 35.25 -12.20
CA ARG A 248 9.14 34.54 -13.34
C ARG A 248 10.12 34.46 -14.52
N GLU A 249 10.77 35.57 -14.88
CA GLU A 249 11.73 35.60 -15.98
C GLU A 249 13.00 34.78 -15.72
N THR A 250 13.58 34.90 -14.52
CA THR A 250 14.82 34.19 -14.15
C THR A 250 14.66 32.68 -14.17
N PHE A 251 13.47 32.18 -13.89
CA PHE A 251 13.17 30.76 -13.83
C PHE A 251 12.34 30.25 -15.01
N ASN A 252 12.41 30.93 -16.17
CA ASN A 252 11.74 30.56 -17.43
C ASN A 252 10.21 30.40 -17.32
N GLY A 253 9.57 31.00 -16.32
CA GLY A 253 8.14 30.85 -16.04
C GLY A 253 7.75 29.55 -15.32
N ASP A 254 8.61 28.53 -15.30
CA ASP A 254 8.31 27.20 -14.75
C ASP A 254 8.10 27.22 -13.21
N LEU A 255 8.76 28.14 -12.50
CA LEU A 255 8.61 28.34 -11.05
C LEU A 255 7.45 29.27 -10.66
N PHE A 256 6.92 30.04 -11.61
CA PHE A 256 5.83 31.01 -11.42
C PHE A 256 4.90 31.01 -12.65
N PRO A 257 4.08 29.97 -12.81
CA PRO A 257 3.28 29.83 -14.02
C PRO A 257 2.24 30.96 -14.16
N PRO A 258 1.98 31.41 -15.41
CA PRO A 258 0.88 32.33 -15.67
C PRO A 258 -0.48 31.65 -15.41
N PRO A 259 -1.57 32.40 -15.16
CA PRO A 259 -2.89 31.81 -15.07
C PRO A 259 -3.25 31.07 -16.37
N PRO A 260 -4.00 29.96 -16.28
CA PRO A 260 -4.48 29.25 -17.46
C PRO A 260 -5.28 30.21 -18.35
N VAL A 261 -5.03 30.12 -19.66
CA VAL A 261 -5.66 30.97 -20.65
C VAL A 261 -7.17 30.70 -20.67
N GLY A 262 -7.99 31.63 -20.15
CA GLY A 262 -9.45 31.59 -20.35
C GLY A 262 -10.36 32.01 -19.19
N ILE A 263 -9.86 32.28 -17.98
CA ILE A 263 -10.70 32.74 -16.85
C ILE A 263 -10.07 33.99 -16.23
N ASP A 264 -10.78 35.11 -16.38
CA ASP A 264 -10.57 36.46 -15.82
C ASP A 264 -9.15 37.02 -15.64
N LYS A 265 -8.96 38.21 -16.23
CA LYS A 265 -7.72 38.98 -16.44
C LYS A 265 -6.95 39.46 -15.20
N ASP A 266 -7.17 38.97 -13.99
CA ASP A 266 -6.46 39.49 -12.82
C ASP A 266 -5.15 38.75 -12.52
N GLU A 267 -4.21 38.83 -13.47
CA GLU A 267 -2.79 38.58 -13.24
C GLU A 267 -2.08 39.86 -12.76
N SER A 268 -2.83 40.80 -12.20
CA SER A 268 -2.17 41.90 -11.54
C SER A 268 -1.54 41.29 -10.28
N TYR A 269 -0.20 41.23 -10.22
CA TYR A 269 0.55 41.00 -8.97
C TYR A 269 0.29 42.14 -7.95
N THR A 270 -0.93 42.66 -7.95
CA THR A 270 -1.44 43.77 -7.17
C THR A 270 -2.11 43.16 -5.97
N PHE A 271 -1.40 43.25 -4.86
CA PHE A 271 -1.88 42.88 -3.55
C PHE A 271 -2.05 44.14 -2.73
N ALA A 272 -3.09 44.20 -1.89
CA ALA A 272 -3.16 45.27 -0.91
C ALA A 272 -2.09 45.07 0.17
N LYS A 273 -1.65 46.16 0.81
CA LYS A 273 -0.60 46.11 1.84
C LYS A 273 -0.94 45.10 2.95
N HIS A 274 -2.19 45.08 3.40
CA HIS A 274 -2.67 44.17 4.45
C HIS A 274 -2.80 42.71 4.00
N HIS A 275 -2.75 42.42 2.69
CA HIS A 275 -2.58 41.06 2.16
C HIS A 275 -1.12 40.63 2.28
N LEU A 276 -0.18 41.49 1.87
CA LEU A 276 1.26 41.21 1.93
C LEU A 276 1.78 41.08 3.37
N GLU A 277 1.13 41.71 4.35
CA GLU A 277 1.45 41.53 5.78
C GLU A 277 1.30 40.06 6.24
N VAL A 278 0.32 39.33 5.70
CA VAL A 278 0.15 37.90 6.00
C VAL A 278 1.32 37.10 5.44
N ALA A 279 1.66 37.33 4.17
CA ALA A 279 2.82 36.71 3.53
C ALA A 279 4.13 37.05 4.27
N ARG A 280 4.30 38.31 4.68
CA ARG A 280 5.48 38.77 5.39
C ARG A 280 5.62 38.11 6.76
N ALA A 281 4.50 37.86 7.47
CA ALA A 281 4.54 37.15 8.75
C ALA A 281 5.12 35.74 8.61
N ILE A 282 4.82 35.04 7.51
CA ILE A 282 5.38 33.72 7.21
C ILE A 282 6.90 33.81 7.00
N VAL A 283 7.36 34.72 6.12
CA VAL A 283 8.78 34.85 5.76
C VAL A 283 9.62 35.31 6.95
N THR A 284 9.11 36.30 7.70
CA THR A 284 9.81 36.88 8.86
C THR A 284 9.60 36.07 10.14
N ARG A 285 8.87 34.95 10.05
CA ARG A 285 8.59 34.04 11.17
C ARG A 285 7.95 34.75 12.36
N GLN A 286 7.03 35.69 12.07
CA GLN A 286 6.35 36.51 13.07
C GLN A 286 4.97 35.95 13.39
N ASP A 287 4.53 36.19 14.63
CA ASP A 287 3.18 35.83 15.05
C ASP A 287 2.12 36.62 14.28
N LEU A 288 1.21 35.92 13.61
CA LEU A 288 0.03 36.54 13.03
C LEU A 288 -1.15 36.36 13.99
N ARG A 289 -1.83 37.46 14.36
CA ARG A 289 -3.06 37.41 15.16
C ARG A 289 -4.28 37.60 14.27
N SER A 290 -5.21 36.65 14.29
CA SER A 290 -6.56 36.80 13.70
C SER A 290 -7.61 36.34 14.71
N GLY A 291 -8.47 37.27 15.17
CA GLY A 291 -9.48 36.97 16.19
C GLY A 291 -8.86 36.47 17.51
N GLN A 292 -9.25 35.27 17.97
CA GLN A 292 -8.69 34.61 19.16
C GLN A 292 -7.46 33.71 18.85
N GLN A 293 -7.07 33.54 17.59
CA GLN A 293 -5.99 32.64 17.19
C GLN A 293 -4.68 33.42 16.95
N THR A 294 -3.58 32.88 17.47
CA THR A 294 -2.21 33.34 17.18
C THR A 294 -1.49 32.24 16.41
N PHE A 295 -1.03 32.57 15.20
CA PHE A 295 -0.24 31.69 14.33
C PHE A 295 1.24 31.97 14.56
N ASP A 296 2.02 30.94 14.84
CA ASP A 296 3.43 31.07 15.15
C ASP A 296 4.28 30.45 14.03
N PHE A 297 4.82 31.30 13.16
CA PHE A 297 5.66 30.86 12.06
C PHE A 297 7.13 30.64 12.48
N TRP A 298 7.52 30.91 13.74
CA TRP A 298 8.87 30.66 14.28
C TRP A 298 9.27 29.19 14.21
N GLN A 299 8.30 28.30 14.35
CA GLN A 299 8.53 26.86 14.31
C GLN A 299 9.08 26.38 12.96
N TYR A 300 8.88 27.13 11.86
CA TYR A 300 9.33 26.73 10.53
C TYR A 300 10.75 27.23 10.21
N ASP A 301 11.53 26.36 9.58
CA ASP A 301 12.87 26.64 9.09
C ASP A 301 13.07 26.13 7.66
N PHE A 302 12.80 26.99 6.69
CA PHE A 302 12.84 26.65 5.27
C PHE A 302 14.21 26.20 4.75
N GLU A 303 15.29 26.48 5.47
CA GLU A 303 16.62 25.95 5.11
C GLU A 303 16.79 24.48 5.48
N VAL A 304 15.99 23.98 6.43
CA VAL A 304 16.03 22.60 6.92
C VAL A 304 15.00 21.72 6.22
N ILE A 305 13.85 22.27 5.83
CA ILE A 305 12.77 21.53 5.18
C ILE A 305 13.29 20.87 3.89
N PRO A 306 13.10 19.56 3.69
CA PRO A 306 13.42 18.90 2.44
C PRO A 306 12.46 19.33 1.33
N ILE A 307 12.98 19.39 0.12
CA ILE A 307 12.22 19.71 -1.09
C ILE A 307 11.00 18.81 -1.28
N GLU A 308 11.10 17.52 -0.96
CA GLU A 308 10.00 16.56 -1.12
C GLU A 308 8.82 16.92 -0.25
N LEU A 309 9.08 17.49 0.94
CA LEU A 309 8.02 17.98 1.81
C LEU A 309 7.38 19.22 1.21
N ILE A 310 8.14 20.14 0.63
CA ILE A 310 7.61 21.34 -0.07
C ILE A 310 6.68 20.95 -1.22
N SER A 311 7.10 20.01 -2.09
CA SER A 311 6.24 19.51 -3.17
C SER A 311 4.96 18.86 -2.62
N SER A 312 5.06 18.09 -1.53
CA SER A 312 3.89 17.48 -0.89
C SER A 312 2.94 18.50 -0.25
N ILE A 313 3.46 19.59 0.30
CA ILE A 313 2.68 20.70 0.87
C ILE A 313 1.93 21.42 -0.25
N TYR A 314 2.63 21.75 -1.34
CA TYR A 314 2.03 22.41 -2.50
C TYR A 314 0.87 21.59 -3.06
N GLU A 315 1.09 20.29 -3.24
CA GLU A 315 0.09 19.36 -3.74
C GLU A 315 -1.13 19.32 -2.81
N ARG A 316 -0.95 19.04 -1.52
CA ARG A 316 -2.07 19.02 -0.55
C ARG A 316 -2.82 20.35 -0.48
N PHE A 317 -2.10 21.46 -0.58
CA PHE A 317 -2.67 22.79 -0.51
C PHE A 317 -3.57 23.11 -1.71
N ILE A 318 -3.15 22.76 -2.94
CA ILE A 318 -4.00 22.89 -4.14
C ILE A 318 -5.18 21.91 -4.12
N TYR A 319 -4.95 20.68 -3.68
CA TYR A 319 -5.98 19.64 -3.66
C TYR A 319 -7.18 19.99 -2.78
N ASP A 320 -6.98 20.70 -1.67
CA ASP A 320 -8.07 21.09 -0.78
C ASP A 320 -8.89 22.29 -1.32
N GLU A 321 -8.29 23.17 -2.13
CA GLU A 321 -8.98 24.29 -2.80
C GLU A 321 -9.97 23.79 -3.86
N ASP A 322 -9.56 22.75 -4.61
CA ASP A 322 -10.31 22.22 -5.74
C ASP A 322 -10.84 20.80 -5.48
N ARG A 323 -11.29 20.52 -4.25
CA ARG A 323 -11.80 19.19 -3.83
C ARG A 323 -12.78 18.56 -4.80
N LEU A 324 -13.63 19.37 -5.44
CA LEU A 324 -14.58 18.90 -6.44
C LEU A 324 -13.86 18.51 -7.73
N ALA A 325 -12.91 19.31 -8.24
CA ALA A 325 -12.13 19.02 -9.43
C ALA A 325 -11.07 17.91 -9.21
N ALA A 326 -10.41 17.84 -8.05
CA ALA A 326 -9.44 16.81 -7.70
C ALA A 326 -10.10 15.43 -7.54
N LYS A 327 -11.24 15.35 -6.85
CA LYS A 327 -12.07 14.13 -6.78
C LYS A 327 -12.65 13.75 -8.14
N THR A 328 -12.83 14.74 -9.01
CA THR A 328 -13.28 14.57 -10.39
C THR A 328 -12.14 14.14 -11.31
N ARG A 329 -10.90 14.57 -11.12
CA ARG A 329 -9.74 14.23 -11.98
C ARG A 329 -8.98 12.99 -11.53
N GLY A 330 -9.28 12.45 -10.34
CA GLY A 330 -8.66 11.23 -9.81
C GLY A 330 -7.21 11.41 -9.40
N THR A 331 -6.77 12.65 -9.16
CA THR A 331 -5.43 12.98 -8.70
C THR A 331 -5.28 12.48 -7.25
N HIS A 332 -4.25 11.68 -6.97
CA HIS A 332 -3.97 11.15 -5.64
C HIS A 332 -2.46 11.21 -5.38
N TYR A 333 -2.06 11.85 -4.28
CA TYR A 333 -0.67 11.89 -3.83
C TYR A 333 -0.13 10.46 -3.64
N THR A 334 0.92 10.12 -4.39
CA THR A 334 1.61 8.83 -4.24
C THR A 334 2.65 8.94 -3.12
N PRO A 335 2.53 8.14 -2.04
CA PRO A 335 3.55 8.15 -0.99
C PRO A 335 4.93 7.80 -1.53
N VAL A 336 5.95 8.59 -1.19
CA VAL A 336 7.36 8.41 -1.62
C VAL A 336 7.86 6.99 -1.37
N ASN A 337 7.37 6.34 -0.32
CA ASN A 337 7.79 4.98 0.01
C ASN A 337 7.23 3.90 -0.94
N LEU A 338 6.07 4.13 -1.57
CA LEU A 338 5.60 3.26 -2.66
C LEU A 338 6.41 3.51 -3.95
N VAL A 339 6.81 4.76 -4.19
CA VAL A 339 7.71 5.11 -5.31
C VAL A 339 9.05 4.39 -5.15
N ASP A 340 9.65 4.43 -3.96
CA ASP A 340 10.87 3.68 -3.61
C ASP A 340 10.69 2.17 -3.82
N LEU A 341 9.55 1.61 -3.39
CA LEU A 341 9.24 0.20 -3.62
C LEU A 341 9.21 -0.15 -5.11
N VAL A 342 8.54 0.64 -5.95
CA VAL A 342 8.51 0.40 -7.40
C VAL A 342 9.93 0.47 -7.99
N PHE A 343 10.70 1.51 -7.66
CA PHE A 343 12.06 1.66 -8.17
C PHE A 343 13.02 0.57 -7.68
N SER A 344 12.86 0.08 -6.45
CA SER A 344 13.67 -1.03 -5.91
C SER A 344 13.57 -2.29 -6.78
N GLN A 345 12.40 -2.52 -7.40
CA GLN A 345 12.19 -3.64 -8.30
C GLN A 345 12.62 -3.29 -9.73
N VAL A 346 12.20 -2.13 -10.25
CA VAL A 346 12.47 -1.73 -11.65
C VAL A 346 13.97 -1.55 -11.93
N PHE A 347 14.76 -1.11 -10.94
CA PHE A 347 16.21 -0.90 -11.09
C PHE A 347 17.03 -2.13 -10.72
N ASP A 348 16.41 -3.22 -10.24
CA ASP A 348 17.11 -4.47 -9.95
C ASP A 348 17.43 -5.23 -11.24
N ASP A 349 18.70 -5.17 -11.67
CA ASP A 349 19.19 -5.86 -12.86
C ASP A 349 19.01 -7.40 -12.80
N HIS A 350 18.83 -8.00 -11.63
CA HIS A 350 18.61 -9.45 -11.49
C HIS A 350 17.20 -9.90 -11.91
N LEU A 351 16.22 -8.99 -11.93
CA LEU A 351 14.84 -9.31 -12.30
C LEU A 351 14.60 -9.32 -13.82
N PHE A 352 15.49 -8.72 -14.61
CA PHE A 352 15.28 -8.48 -16.04
C PHE A 352 16.27 -9.24 -16.92
N SER A 353 15.94 -9.41 -18.19
CA SER A 353 16.82 -10.12 -19.14
C SER A 353 18.06 -9.31 -19.55
N GLN A 354 17.99 -8.00 -19.43
CA GLN A 354 19.05 -7.05 -19.79
C GLN A 354 19.27 -6.07 -18.66
N LYS A 355 20.53 -5.70 -18.42
CA LYS A 355 20.89 -4.61 -17.50
C LYS A 355 20.41 -3.27 -18.03
N LEU A 356 20.12 -2.34 -17.13
CA LEU A 356 19.84 -0.96 -17.55
C LEU A 356 21.04 -0.38 -18.30
N PRO A 357 20.81 0.33 -19.41
CA PRO A 357 21.89 1.02 -20.12
C PRO A 357 22.56 2.07 -19.22
N SER A 358 23.69 2.62 -19.66
CA SER A 358 24.42 3.65 -18.90
C SER A 358 23.61 4.94 -18.71
N ASN A 359 22.87 5.34 -19.75
CA ASN A 359 22.05 6.55 -19.78
C ASN A 359 20.57 6.20 -20.05
N PRO A 360 19.88 5.50 -19.13
CA PRO A 360 18.50 5.10 -19.35
C PRO A 360 17.60 6.32 -19.36
N LYS A 361 16.64 6.35 -20.30
CA LYS A 361 15.55 7.34 -20.32
C LYS A 361 14.36 6.81 -19.53
N VAL A 362 13.81 7.64 -18.65
CA VAL A 362 12.69 7.33 -17.77
C VAL A 362 11.49 8.21 -18.15
N LEU A 363 10.31 7.59 -18.26
CA LEU A 363 9.05 8.24 -18.59
C LEU A 363 7.98 7.95 -17.54
N ASP A 364 7.18 8.96 -17.23
CA ASP A 364 5.88 8.80 -16.54
C ASP A 364 4.77 9.43 -17.38
N LEU A 365 3.79 8.62 -17.80
CA LEU A 365 2.69 9.04 -18.68
C LEU A 365 1.51 9.70 -17.96
N ALA A 366 1.53 9.72 -16.62
CA ALA A 366 0.54 10.37 -15.78
C ALA A 366 1.27 10.97 -14.57
N CYS A 367 2.23 11.85 -14.85
CA CYS A 367 3.29 12.20 -13.91
C CYS A 367 2.83 13.01 -12.70
N GLY A 368 1.65 13.62 -12.74
CA GLY A 368 1.10 14.41 -11.65
C GLY A 368 2.09 15.48 -11.20
N SER A 369 2.35 15.55 -9.89
CA SER A 369 3.33 16.47 -9.29
C SER A 369 4.80 16.10 -9.56
N GLY A 370 5.07 15.02 -10.30
CA GLY A 370 6.41 14.61 -10.71
C GLY A 370 7.18 13.77 -9.68
N VAL A 371 6.51 13.18 -8.67
CA VAL A 371 7.19 12.43 -7.59
C VAL A 371 8.04 11.26 -8.12
N PHE A 372 7.55 10.51 -9.11
CA PHE A 372 8.33 9.44 -9.76
C PHE A 372 9.53 10.00 -10.54
N LEU A 373 9.35 11.14 -11.21
CA LEU A 373 10.40 11.78 -12.00
C LEU A 373 11.52 12.32 -11.13
N VAL A 374 11.19 12.90 -9.98
CA VAL A 374 12.15 13.40 -8.99
C VAL A 374 12.99 12.26 -8.41
N ASP A 375 12.36 11.16 -7.99
CA ASP A 375 13.10 10.02 -7.44
C ASP A 375 13.96 9.32 -8.52
N ALA A 376 13.44 9.20 -9.75
CA ALA A 376 14.23 8.74 -10.89
C ALA A 376 15.46 9.62 -11.12
N PHE A 377 15.29 10.95 -11.12
CA PHE A 377 16.38 11.90 -11.35
C PHE A 377 17.52 11.71 -10.34
N ARG A 378 17.21 11.59 -9.05
CA ARG A 378 18.21 11.33 -8.00
C ARG A 378 18.93 10.01 -8.20
N ARG A 379 18.20 8.93 -8.48
CA ARG A 379 18.78 7.60 -8.72
C ARG A 379 19.71 7.58 -9.93
N LEU A 380 19.36 8.28 -11.00
CA LEU A 380 20.21 8.39 -12.19
C LEU A 380 21.49 9.18 -11.92
N VAL A 381 21.41 10.28 -11.17
CA VAL A 381 22.58 11.05 -10.72
C VAL A 381 23.47 10.19 -9.81
N ALA A 382 22.90 9.49 -8.82
CA ALA A 382 23.64 8.58 -7.96
C ALA A 382 24.32 7.43 -8.74
N ARG A 383 23.64 6.88 -9.76
CA ARG A 383 24.20 5.85 -10.65
C ARG A 383 25.39 6.37 -11.46
N ARG A 384 25.32 7.61 -11.95
CA ARG A 384 26.44 8.28 -12.65
C ARG A 384 27.66 8.43 -11.75
N ILE A 385 27.46 8.90 -10.53
CA ILE A 385 28.54 9.04 -9.54
C ILE A 385 29.15 7.67 -9.22
N SER A 386 28.31 6.65 -8.99
CA SER A 386 28.74 5.28 -8.70
C SER A 386 29.50 4.64 -9.88
N SER A 387 29.29 5.11 -11.11
CA SER A 387 30.06 4.72 -12.30
C SER A 387 31.40 5.46 -12.46
N GLY A 388 31.74 6.36 -11.53
CA GLY A 388 32.99 7.14 -11.53
C GLY A 388 32.89 8.53 -12.15
N GLU A 389 31.68 9.00 -12.55
CA GLU A 389 31.50 10.35 -13.09
C GLU A 389 31.52 11.40 -11.96
N LYS A 390 32.24 12.51 -12.16
CA LYS A 390 32.31 13.58 -11.16
C LYS A 390 30.97 14.33 -11.09
N LEU A 391 30.48 14.57 -9.87
CA LEU A 391 29.32 15.43 -9.64
C LEU A 391 29.61 16.86 -10.11
N THR A 392 28.90 17.31 -11.13
CA THR A 392 28.99 18.66 -11.69
C THR A 392 27.61 19.14 -12.08
N ARG A 393 27.39 20.46 -12.07
CA ARG A 393 26.19 21.10 -12.62
C ARG A 393 25.85 20.57 -14.01
N THR A 394 26.85 20.46 -14.89
CA THR A 394 26.65 19.99 -16.26
C THR A 394 26.11 18.56 -16.31
N MET A 395 26.65 17.67 -15.48
CA MET A 395 26.15 16.29 -15.40
C MET A 395 24.71 16.25 -14.87
N VAL A 396 24.41 16.95 -13.78
CA VAL A 396 23.06 17.02 -13.18
C VAL A 396 22.04 17.54 -14.21
N ARG A 397 22.36 18.66 -14.87
CA ARG A 397 21.49 19.23 -15.91
C ARG A 397 21.32 18.31 -17.11
N LYS A 398 22.35 17.57 -17.50
CA LYS A 398 22.29 16.59 -18.60
C LYS A 398 21.39 15.41 -18.27
N VAL A 399 21.46 14.89 -17.04
CA VAL A 399 20.54 13.82 -16.61
C VAL A 399 19.10 14.33 -16.65
N LEU A 400 18.84 15.53 -16.12
CA LEU A 400 17.50 16.12 -16.16
C LEU A 400 16.99 16.31 -17.61
N SER A 401 17.80 16.91 -18.50
CA SER A 401 17.36 17.24 -19.86
C SER A 401 17.26 16.03 -20.80
N ASP A 402 18.11 15.02 -20.61
CA ASP A 402 18.27 13.93 -21.60
C ASP A 402 17.63 12.60 -21.14
N GLN A 403 17.23 12.49 -19.87
CA GLN A 403 16.82 11.21 -19.28
C GLN A 403 15.48 11.24 -18.51
N ILE A 404 14.92 12.41 -18.20
CA ILE A 404 13.68 12.53 -17.41
C ILE A 404 12.56 13.13 -18.26
N TYR A 405 11.44 12.41 -18.37
CA TYR A 405 10.31 12.82 -19.21
C TYR A 405 8.97 12.51 -18.55
N GLY A 406 7.97 13.36 -18.78
CA GLY A 406 6.66 13.27 -18.15
C GLY A 406 5.52 13.79 -19.03
N VAL A 407 4.34 13.21 -18.87
CA VAL A 407 3.10 13.67 -19.51
C VAL A 407 2.00 13.75 -18.45
N ASP A 408 1.15 14.76 -18.52
CA ASP A 408 -0.06 14.87 -17.69
C ASP A 408 -1.13 15.71 -18.40
N LEU A 409 -2.42 15.40 -18.16
CA LEU A 409 -3.53 16.21 -18.69
C LEU A 409 -3.56 17.62 -18.07
N SER A 410 -3.12 17.75 -16.81
CA SER A 410 -3.21 18.99 -16.08
C SER A 410 -1.96 19.84 -16.29
N GLU A 411 -2.16 21.02 -16.88
CA GLU A 411 -1.12 22.04 -16.98
C GLU A 411 -0.51 22.39 -15.62
N THR A 412 -1.36 22.56 -14.60
CA THR A 412 -0.92 22.79 -13.21
C THR A 412 -0.06 21.65 -12.67
N ALA A 413 -0.37 20.38 -12.99
CA ALA A 413 0.46 19.25 -12.57
C ALA A 413 1.85 19.29 -13.23
N ILE A 414 1.90 19.56 -14.54
CA ILE A 414 3.16 19.75 -15.27
C ILE A 414 4.00 20.90 -14.70
N GLU A 415 3.38 22.01 -14.31
CA GLU A 415 4.06 23.12 -13.65
C GLU A 415 4.68 22.70 -12.31
N ILE A 416 3.96 21.90 -11.51
CA ILE A 416 4.46 21.35 -10.24
C ILE A 416 5.62 20.38 -10.47
N ALA A 417 5.51 19.51 -11.48
CA ALA A 417 6.56 18.57 -11.83
C ALA A 417 7.82 19.31 -12.29
N ALA A 418 7.67 20.32 -13.15
CA ALA A 418 8.77 21.16 -13.62
C ALA A 418 9.46 21.85 -12.43
N PHE A 419 8.66 22.46 -11.55
CA PHE A 419 9.13 23.08 -10.31
C PHE A 419 9.94 22.10 -9.45
N SER A 420 9.38 20.92 -9.17
CA SER A 420 10.00 19.92 -8.30
C SER A 420 11.31 19.40 -8.87
N LEU A 421 11.39 19.20 -10.19
CA LEU A 421 12.61 18.80 -10.89
C LEU A 421 13.68 19.90 -10.87
N CYS A 422 13.29 21.15 -11.13
CA CYS A 422 14.21 22.30 -11.08
C CYS A 422 14.83 22.45 -9.70
N LEU A 423 14.01 22.36 -8.65
CA LEU A 423 14.49 22.49 -7.28
C LEU A 423 15.36 21.30 -6.86
N THR A 424 15.07 20.09 -7.36
CA THR A 424 15.93 18.91 -7.17
C THR A 424 17.27 19.11 -7.88
N ALA A 425 17.29 19.74 -9.05
CA ALA A 425 18.53 20.03 -9.77
C ALA A 425 19.42 21.01 -9.00
N PHE A 426 18.83 22.00 -8.31
CA PHE A 426 19.58 22.90 -7.43
C PHE A 426 20.13 22.20 -6.20
N GLU A 427 19.38 21.27 -5.61
CA GLU A 427 19.85 20.46 -4.48
C GLU A 427 21.07 19.59 -4.86
N LEU A 428 21.06 19.04 -6.08
CA LEU A 428 22.14 18.20 -6.60
C LEU A 428 23.31 19.02 -7.17
N ASP A 429 23.16 20.33 -7.34
CA ASP A 429 24.21 21.21 -7.87
C ASP A 429 25.28 21.48 -6.79
N PRO A 430 26.57 21.18 -7.04
CA PRO A 430 27.61 21.40 -6.05
C PRO A 430 27.96 22.89 -5.77
N SER A 431 27.49 23.87 -6.56
CA SER A 431 27.89 25.28 -6.39
C SER A 431 26.89 26.33 -6.95
N PRO A 432 25.65 26.44 -6.45
CA PRO A 432 24.60 27.31 -7.01
C PRO A 432 24.78 28.81 -6.66
N ASP A 433 25.90 29.42 -7.06
CA ASP A 433 26.34 30.70 -6.48
C ASP A 433 25.93 31.98 -7.28
N SER A 434 25.09 31.88 -8.31
CA SER A 434 24.71 33.05 -9.13
C SER A 434 23.39 32.88 -9.90
N ALA A 435 22.75 33.98 -10.33
CA ALA A 435 21.51 33.95 -11.12
C ALA A 435 21.64 33.21 -12.45
N GLU A 436 22.79 33.32 -13.11
CA GLU A 436 23.09 32.57 -14.33
C GLU A 436 23.13 31.06 -14.07
N HIS A 437 23.54 30.66 -12.86
CA HIS A 437 23.51 29.26 -12.42
C HIS A 437 22.10 28.75 -12.09
N LEU A 438 21.11 29.64 -12.03
CA LEU A 438 19.70 29.29 -11.83
C LEU A 438 18.91 29.21 -13.13
N LYS A 439 19.39 29.90 -14.16
CA LYS A 439 18.81 29.81 -15.50
C LYS A 439 19.05 28.42 -16.10
N PHE A 440 17.95 27.70 -16.32
CA PHE A 440 17.93 26.55 -17.20
C PHE A 440 18.03 27.04 -18.65
N ARG A 441 18.80 26.32 -19.49
CA ARG A 441 18.99 26.72 -20.90
C ARG A 441 17.67 26.76 -21.69
N HIS A 442 16.71 25.93 -21.29
CA HIS A 442 15.38 25.80 -21.87
C HIS A 442 14.38 25.53 -20.74
N SER A 443 13.10 25.86 -20.98
CA SER A 443 12.01 25.36 -20.14
C SER A 443 11.91 23.84 -20.26
N LEU A 444 11.54 23.18 -19.17
CA LEU A 444 11.23 21.74 -19.18
C LEU A 444 9.90 21.46 -19.90
N LYS A 445 8.99 22.44 -19.90
CA LYS A 445 7.70 22.35 -20.58
C LYS A 445 7.90 22.28 -22.09
N ASP A 446 7.11 21.45 -22.75
CA ASP A 446 7.13 21.18 -24.20
C ASP A 446 8.45 20.57 -24.71
N ARG A 447 9.30 20.06 -23.80
CA ARG A 447 10.56 19.35 -24.12
C ARG A 447 10.76 18.07 -23.34
N ASN A 448 10.63 18.16 -22.02
CA ASN A 448 10.75 17.04 -21.09
C ASN A 448 9.37 16.70 -20.51
N LEU A 449 8.59 17.73 -20.20
CA LEU A 449 7.28 17.64 -19.60
C LEU A 449 6.23 18.18 -20.57
N PHE A 450 5.18 17.40 -20.83
CA PHE A 450 4.18 17.72 -21.84
C PHE A 450 2.79 17.74 -21.23
N VAL A 451 2.03 18.80 -21.53
CA VAL A 451 0.60 18.88 -21.22
C VAL A 451 -0.16 18.17 -22.34
N GLY A 452 -0.88 17.10 -22.02
CA GLY A 452 -1.64 16.37 -23.03
C GLY A 452 -2.30 15.10 -22.52
N ASP A 453 -3.23 14.58 -23.32
CA ASP A 453 -3.79 13.26 -23.10
C ASP A 453 -2.77 12.19 -23.51
N ALA A 454 -2.36 11.34 -22.57
CA ALA A 454 -1.42 10.25 -22.81
C ALA A 454 -1.84 9.32 -23.96
N PHE A 455 -3.15 9.20 -24.22
CA PHE A 455 -3.71 8.37 -25.29
C PHE A 455 -3.88 9.11 -26.62
N SER A 456 -3.59 10.41 -26.69
CA SER A 456 -3.64 11.14 -27.96
C SER A 456 -2.54 10.66 -28.92
N SER A 457 -2.85 10.69 -30.22
CA SER A 457 -1.88 10.41 -31.27
C SER A 457 -1.16 11.65 -31.78
N ASP A 458 -1.63 12.85 -31.39
CA ASP A 458 -1.03 14.14 -31.75
C ASP A 458 -0.31 14.82 -30.56
N GLY A 459 0.53 15.81 -30.86
CA GLY A 459 1.25 16.59 -29.86
C GLY A 459 2.56 15.94 -29.42
N PHE A 460 2.62 15.49 -28.16
CA PHE A 460 3.87 15.06 -27.52
C PHE A 460 4.47 13.78 -28.13
N THR A 461 3.65 12.91 -28.72
CA THR A 461 4.05 11.68 -29.42
C THR A 461 5.02 11.95 -30.57
N GLU A 462 4.90 13.13 -31.19
CA GLU A 462 5.75 13.59 -32.28
C GLU A 462 7.05 14.26 -31.80
N ALA A 463 7.20 14.51 -30.50
CA ALA A 463 8.43 15.06 -29.94
C ALA A 463 9.48 13.96 -29.75
N GLU A 464 10.77 14.29 -29.94
CA GLU A 464 11.84 13.43 -29.43
C GLU A 464 11.90 13.55 -27.89
N PRO A 465 12.02 12.45 -27.12
CA PRO A 465 12.32 11.07 -27.55
C PRO A 465 11.10 10.12 -27.58
N PHE A 466 9.88 10.64 -27.69
CA PHE A 466 8.65 9.82 -27.76
C PHE A 466 8.55 9.01 -29.06
N ARG A 467 9.23 9.45 -30.11
CA ARG A 467 9.37 8.69 -31.35
C ARG A 467 10.35 7.53 -31.22
N GLY A 468 9.96 6.36 -31.74
CA GLY A 468 10.88 5.24 -31.96
C GLY A 468 11.24 4.42 -30.72
N ASN A 469 10.34 4.35 -29.73
CA ASN A 469 10.44 3.46 -28.57
C ASN A 469 11.77 3.60 -27.82
N GLN A 470 12.17 4.82 -27.47
CA GLN A 470 13.51 5.08 -26.93
C GLN A 470 13.63 4.95 -25.40
N PHE A 471 12.52 4.71 -24.69
CA PHE A 471 12.52 4.69 -23.23
C PHE A 471 12.95 3.35 -22.66
N SER A 472 13.83 3.39 -21.66
CA SER A 472 14.29 2.20 -20.94
C SER A 472 13.41 1.83 -19.77
N VAL A 473 12.75 2.83 -19.19
CA VAL A 473 11.91 2.67 -18.02
C VAL A 473 10.65 3.51 -18.20
N VAL A 474 9.49 2.90 -18.00
CA VAL A 474 8.23 3.60 -17.79
C VAL A 474 7.74 3.27 -16.38
N VAL A 475 7.43 4.31 -15.61
CA VAL A 475 6.93 4.20 -14.24
C VAL A 475 5.79 5.16 -14.00
N GLY A 476 5.00 4.95 -12.95
CA GLY A 476 3.98 5.92 -12.56
C GLY A 476 2.85 5.33 -11.72
N ASN A 477 1.93 6.20 -11.33
CA ASN A 477 0.65 5.85 -10.71
C ASN A 477 -0.49 6.43 -11.56
N PRO A 478 -0.90 5.75 -12.65
CA PRO A 478 -1.95 6.25 -13.52
C PRO A 478 -3.30 6.39 -12.80
N PRO A 479 -4.22 7.24 -13.30
CA PRO A 479 -5.56 7.36 -12.74
C PRO A 479 -6.30 6.01 -12.79
N TRP A 480 -6.98 5.64 -11.70
CA TRP A 480 -7.69 4.34 -11.61
C TRP A 480 -9.13 4.38 -12.13
N ASN A 481 -9.80 5.53 -12.01
CA ASN A 481 -11.17 5.70 -12.44
C ASN A 481 -11.26 6.80 -13.49
N LYS A 482 -12.28 6.73 -14.34
CA LYS A 482 -12.62 7.82 -15.25
C LYS A 482 -12.82 9.11 -14.46
N PRO A 483 -12.29 10.25 -14.92
CA PRO A 483 -12.60 11.53 -14.32
C PRO A 483 -14.12 11.74 -14.28
N LYS A 484 -14.71 11.99 -13.11
CA LYS A 484 -16.16 12.30 -12.99
C LYS A 484 -16.43 13.75 -13.38
N GLY A 485 -16.11 14.13 -14.61
CA GLY A 485 -16.35 15.48 -15.13
C GLY A 485 -17.83 15.77 -15.30
N GLY A 486 -18.31 16.89 -14.75
CA GLY A 486 -19.59 17.48 -15.15
C GLY A 486 -19.64 17.74 -16.65
N ARG A 487 -20.84 18.04 -17.18
CA ARG A 487 -21.23 18.14 -18.60
C ARG A 487 -20.35 19.01 -19.54
N SER A 488 -19.20 19.53 -19.09
CA SER A 488 -18.26 20.38 -19.83
C SER A 488 -16.92 19.74 -20.20
N ALA A 489 -16.57 18.54 -19.74
CA ALA A 489 -15.52 17.74 -20.38
C ALA A 489 -16.17 16.99 -21.54
N SER A 490 -15.68 17.16 -22.77
CA SER A 490 -16.27 16.51 -23.94
C SER A 490 -16.30 14.99 -23.73
N GLU A 491 -17.38 14.34 -24.15
CA GLU A 491 -17.52 12.87 -24.09
C GLU A 491 -16.34 12.14 -24.77
N ALA A 492 -15.62 12.82 -25.68
CA ALA A 492 -14.44 12.33 -26.40
C ALA A 492 -13.22 12.07 -25.48
N SER A 493 -12.86 12.98 -24.58
CA SER A 493 -11.71 12.77 -23.67
C SER A 493 -11.97 11.67 -22.63
N SER A 494 -13.23 11.26 -22.45
CA SER A 494 -13.61 10.17 -21.53
C SER A 494 -13.54 8.78 -22.18
N ARG A 495 -13.23 8.70 -23.49
CA ARG A 495 -13.14 7.46 -24.27
C ARG A 495 -11.84 7.28 -25.05
N SER A 496 -10.92 8.25 -25.05
CA SER A 496 -9.65 8.17 -25.79
C SER A 496 -8.83 6.91 -25.49
N HIS A 497 -8.79 6.47 -24.24
CA HIS A 497 -8.11 5.21 -23.86
C HIS A 497 -8.79 3.94 -24.42
N ILE A 498 -10.11 3.97 -24.59
CA ILE A 498 -10.88 2.88 -25.20
C ILE A 498 -10.61 2.88 -26.70
N GLU A 499 -10.71 4.04 -27.34
CA GLU A 499 -10.43 4.20 -28.78
C GLU A 499 -9.00 3.76 -29.12
N TYR A 500 -8.01 4.14 -28.29
CA TYR A 500 -6.63 3.66 -28.41
C TYR A 500 -6.55 2.14 -28.38
N CYS A 501 -7.25 1.48 -27.45
CA CYS A 501 -7.23 0.02 -27.33
C CYS A 501 -7.94 -0.68 -28.50
N GLU A 502 -9.06 -0.13 -28.98
CA GLU A 502 -9.82 -0.63 -30.12
C GLU A 502 -9.03 -0.51 -31.45
N GLN A 503 -8.15 0.49 -31.56
CA GLN A 503 -7.31 0.74 -32.73
C GLN A 503 -6.01 -0.09 -32.78
N GLN A 504 -5.68 -0.86 -31.73
CA GLN A 504 -4.50 -1.73 -31.75
C GLN A 504 -4.69 -2.93 -32.68
N GLU A 505 -3.58 -3.49 -33.17
CA GLU A 505 -3.59 -4.72 -33.98
C GLU A 505 -2.76 -5.82 -33.31
N PRO A 506 -3.40 -6.87 -32.72
CA PRO A 506 -4.85 -7.02 -32.51
C PRO A 506 -5.42 -6.04 -31.46
N PRO A 507 -6.74 -5.81 -31.43
CA PRO A 507 -7.37 -4.96 -30.42
C PRO A 507 -7.08 -5.42 -29.01
N VAL A 508 -6.85 -4.46 -28.12
CA VAL A 508 -6.60 -4.71 -26.70
C VAL A 508 -7.93 -4.76 -25.95
N GLU A 509 -8.18 -5.87 -25.27
CA GLU A 509 -9.33 -6.02 -24.38
C GLU A 509 -9.01 -5.42 -23.01
N LEU A 510 -9.82 -4.47 -22.55
CA LEU A 510 -9.72 -3.90 -21.20
C LEU A 510 -10.62 -4.66 -20.22
N PRO A 511 -10.31 -4.71 -18.92
CA PRO A 511 -11.18 -5.36 -17.95
C PRO A 511 -12.58 -4.75 -17.88
N PHE A 512 -13.48 -5.41 -17.15
CA PHE A 512 -14.88 -4.98 -17.05
C PHE A 512 -15.00 -3.51 -16.62
N ARG A 513 -15.83 -2.75 -17.34
CA ARG A 513 -15.98 -1.27 -17.26
C ARG A 513 -14.84 -0.44 -17.85
N SER A 514 -13.90 -1.08 -18.55
CA SER A 514 -12.82 -0.47 -19.31
C SER A 514 -12.01 0.54 -18.47
N PRO A 515 -11.36 0.07 -17.39
CA PRO A 515 -10.62 0.93 -16.47
C PRO A 515 -9.37 1.53 -17.16
N ILE A 516 -9.10 2.80 -16.90
CA ILE A 516 -8.09 3.58 -17.64
C ILE A 516 -6.65 3.22 -17.24
N ASP A 517 -6.39 2.86 -15.97
CA ASP A 517 -5.07 2.40 -15.48
C ASP A 517 -4.55 1.19 -16.26
N GLN A 518 -5.44 0.29 -16.67
CA GLN A 518 -5.08 -0.89 -17.46
C GLN A 518 -4.68 -0.52 -18.89
N ALA A 519 -5.30 0.49 -19.48
CA ALA A 519 -4.90 1.00 -20.80
C ALA A 519 -3.50 1.64 -20.77
N PHE A 520 -3.11 2.26 -19.64
CA PHE A 520 -1.74 2.78 -19.46
C PHE A 520 -0.66 1.70 -19.52
N ILE A 521 -0.96 0.45 -19.14
CA ILE A 521 -0.02 -0.68 -19.29
C ILE A 521 0.35 -0.85 -20.77
N TRP A 522 -0.66 -0.86 -21.65
CA TRP A 522 -0.50 -1.03 -23.09
C TRP A 522 0.13 0.20 -23.71
N ARG A 523 -0.35 1.39 -23.34
CA ARG A 523 0.21 2.65 -23.82
C ARG A 523 1.69 2.84 -23.49
N SER A 524 2.13 2.30 -22.35
CA SER A 524 3.55 2.30 -21.98
C SER A 524 4.43 1.52 -22.98
N ARG A 525 3.89 0.48 -23.64
CA ARG A 525 4.63 -0.34 -24.62
C ARG A 525 5.00 0.43 -25.88
N ASP A 526 4.19 1.42 -26.26
CA ASP A 526 4.44 2.25 -27.44
C ASP A 526 5.75 3.04 -27.31
N PHE A 527 6.13 3.37 -26.08
CA PHE A 527 7.31 4.21 -25.79
C PHE A 527 8.51 3.40 -25.29
N LEU A 528 8.28 2.22 -24.72
CA LEU A 528 9.33 1.34 -24.24
C LEU A 528 10.09 0.67 -25.39
N HIS A 529 11.42 0.71 -25.33
CA HIS A 529 12.23 -0.14 -26.21
C HIS A 529 11.96 -1.62 -25.92
N LYS A 530 12.42 -2.49 -26.83
CA LYS A 530 12.37 -3.94 -26.63
C LYS A 530 13.15 -4.32 -25.36
N SER A 531 12.54 -5.09 -24.47
CA SER A 531 13.09 -5.37 -23.12
C SER A 531 13.20 -4.16 -22.18
N GLY A 532 12.53 -3.05 -22.49
CA GLY A 532 12.34 -1.95 -21.56
C GLY A 532 11.54 -2.39 -20.32
N ARG A 533 11.69 -1.66 -19.22
CA ARG A 533 11.13 -2.01 -17.92
C ARG A 533 9.91 -1.17 -17.59
N LEU A 534 8.86 -1.79 -17.08
CA LEU A 534 7.61 -1.16 -16.68
C LEU A 534 7.41 -1.34 -15.17
N GLY A 535 7.03 -0.29 -14.45
CA GLY A 535 6.65 -0.36 -13.04
C GLY A 535 5.49 0.59 -12.70
N LEU A 536 4.28 0.06 -12.56
CA LEU A 536 3.07 0.86 -12.33
C LEU A 536 2.39 0.51 -11.00
N ILE A 537 1.69 1.50 -10.43
CA ILE A 537 0.75 1.32 -9.33
C ILE A 537 -0.68 1.36 -9.90
N LEU A 538 -1.43 0.27 -9.73
CA LEU A 538 -2.70 0.01 -10.44
C LEU A 538 -3.84 -0.32 -9.45
N ASP A 539 -5.09 -0.27 -9.92
CA ASP A 539 -6.24 -0.75 -9.13
C ASP A 539 -6.23 -2.28 -9.09
N ALA A 540 -6.08 -2.83 -7.88
CA ALA A 540 -5.95 -4.26 -7.68
C ALA A 540 -7.19 -5.05 -8.13
N LYS A 541 -8.41 -4.47 -8.05
CA LYS A 541 -9.67 -5.18 -8.37
C LYS A 541 -9.66 -5.76 -9.78
N ASN A 542 -9.03 -5.05 -10.72
CA ASN A 542 -8.98 -5.45 -12.12
C ASN A 542 -8.30 -6.81 -12.32
N PHE A 543 -7.38 -7.20 -11.44
CA PHE A 543 -6.70 -8.50 -11.47
C PHE A 543 -7.50 -9.64 -10.81
N PHE A 544 -8.48 -9.31 -9.95
CA PHE A 544 -9.29 -10.29 -9.23
C PHE A 544 -10.68 -10.52 -9.83
N SER A 545 -11.16 -9.59 -10.66
CA SER A 545 -12.44 -9.69 -11.37
C SER A 545 -12.58 -11.01 -12.13
N GLN A 546 -13.73 -11.66 -11.97
CA GLN A 546 -14.12 -12.91 -12.63
C GLN A 546 -15.15 -12.70 -13.75
N GLN A 547 -15.36 -11.45 -14.17
CA GLN A 547 -16.14 -11.13 -15.37
C GLN A 547 -15.41 -11.62 -16.63
N GLU A 548 -16.12 -12.18 -17.60
CA GLU A 548 -15.54 -12.77 -18.82
C GLU A 548 -14.58 -11.81 -19.54
N GLN A 549 -15.01 -10.57 -19.74
CA GLN A 549 -14.17 -9.49 -20.31
C GLN A 549 -12.84 -9.30 -19.56
N SER A 550 -12.86 -9.41 -18.22
CA SER A 550 -11.65 -9.26 -17.39
C SER A 550 -10.71 -10.47 -17.49
N LEU A 551 -11.25 -11.66 -17.73
CA LEU A 551 -10.46 -12.87 -17.94
C LEU A 551 -9.74 -12.82 -19.29
N THR A 552 -10.42 -12.40 -20.36
CA THR A 552 -9.81 -12.18 -21.68
C THR A 552 -8.69 -11.14 -21.60
N SER A 553 -8.94 -10.00 -20.94
CA SER A 553 -7.94 -8.96 -20.73
C SER A 553 -6.70 -9.48 -19.98
N LYS A 554 -6.92 -10.26 -18.90
CA LYS A 554 -5.84 -10.91 -18.15
C LYS A 554 -5.03 -11.87 -19.02
N GLN A 555 -5.70 -12.72 -19.80
CA GLN A 555 -5.03 -13.63 -20.73
C GLN A 555 -4.15 -12.86 -21.72
N GLN A 556 -4.68 -11.81 -22.37
CA GLN A 556 -3.89 -10.99 -23.28
C GLN A 556 -2.67 -10.37 -22.57
N LEU A 557 -2.87 -9.74 -21.41
CA LEU A 557 -1.79 -9.09 -20.66
C LEU A 557 -0.62 -10.04 -20.34
N PHE A 558 -0.92 -11.20 -19.76
CA PHE A 558 0.11 -12.16 -19.34
C PHE A 558 0.69 -13.01 -20.47
N THR A 559 0.16 -12.89 -21.70
CA THR A 559 0.77 -13.49 -22.90
C THR A 559 1.64 -12.52 -23.69
N GLU A 560 1.40 -11.20 -23.56
CA GLU A 560 2.11 -10.16 -24.31
C GLU A 560 3.23 -9.49 -23.52
N LEU A 561 3.13 -9.44 -22.19
CA LEU A 561 4.15 -8.88 -21.31
C LEU A 561 4.75 -9.93 -20.38
N ARG A 562 6.07 -9.88 -20.25
CA ARG A 562 6.84 -10.73 -19.35
C ARG A 562 6.82 -10.11 -17.95
N SER A 563 5.75 -10.38 -17.22
CA SER A 563 5.57 -9.93 -15.84
C SER A 563 6.63 -10.51 -14.91
N ARG A 564 7.19 -9.69 -14.03
CA ARG A 564 8.29 -10.06 -13.12
C ARG A 564 7.86 -10.06 -11.66
N VAL A 565 7.19 -8.99 -11.23
CA VAL A 565 6.77 -8.82 -9.84
C VAL A 565 5.37 -8.24 -9.78
N MET A 566 4.54 -8.79 -8.90
CA MET A 566 3.26 -8.25 -8.50
C MET A 566 3.19 -8.19 -6.98
N LEU A 567 3.03 -6.99 -6.42
CA LEU A 567 2.85 -6.79 -4.98
C LEU A 567 1.40 -6.38 -4.72
N ASN A 568 0.63 -7.30 -4.16
CA ASN A 568 -0.75 -7.08 -3.80
C ASN A 568 -0.84 -6.28 -2.48
N LEU A 569 -1.22 -5.02 -2.59
CA LEU A 569 -1.43 -4.11 -1.45
C LEU A 569 -2.92 -3.94 -1.13
N SER A 570 -3.81 -4.77 -1.69
CA SER A 570 -5.26 -4.61 -1.57
C SER A 570 -5.74 -4.59 -0.12
N VAL A 571 -5.08 -5.33 0.77
CA VAL A 571 -5.44 -5.40 2.19
C VAL A 571 -5.28 -4.07 2.94
N LEU A 572 -4.53 -3.12 2.36
CA LEU A 572 -4.26 -1.80 2.91
C LEU A 572 -5.29 -0.75 2.44
N HIS A 573 -6.31 -1.15 1.68
CA HIS A 573 -7.45 -0.29 1.36
C HIS A 573 -8.11 0.23 2.64
N ASN A 574 -8.61 1.48 2.64
CA ASN A 574 -9.17 2.16 3.81
C ASN A 574 -8.22 2.25 5.03
N LYS A 575 -6.89 2.12 4.82
CA LYS A 575 -5.86 2.29 5.87
C LYS A 575 -4.95 3.49 5.62
N ASN A 576 -5.40 4.47 4.83
CA ASN A 576 -4.64 5.65 4.43
C ASN A 576 -3.35 5.32 3.69
N LEU A 577 -3.36 4.27 2.85
CA LEU A 577 -2.28 4.03 1.88
C LEU A 577 -2.11 5.23 0.96
N PHE A 578 -3.23 5.78 0.48
CA PHE A 578 -3.30 7.08 -0.15
C PHE A 578 -4.11 8.01 0.75
N PRO A 579 -3.66 9.24 1.08
CA PRO A 579 -4.37 10.13 2.00
C PRO A 579 -5.81 10.44 1.58
N SER A 580 -6.08 10.44 0.27
CA SER A 580 -7.37 10.82 -0.32
C SER A 580 -8.07 9.67 -1.06
N ALA A 581 -7.53 8.45 -1.02
CA ALA A 581 -8.06 7.30 -1.76
C ALA A 581 -8.21 6.04 -0.89
N GLU A 582 -9.34 5.37 -1.10
CA GLU A 582 -9.77 4.18 -0.36
C GLU A 582 -9.68 2.89 -1.19
N GLN A 583 -9.24 2.97 -2.44
CA GLN A 583 -9.23 1.81 -3.35
C GLN A 583 -8.04 0.87 -3.07
N PRO A 584 -8.17 -0.42 -3.41
CA PRO A 584 -7.09 -1.40 -3.26
C PRO A 584 -6.02 -1.22 -4.35
N ALA A 585 -4.74 -1.27 -3.97
CA ALA A 585 -3.62 -1.04 -4.87
C ALA A 585 -2.83 -2.30 -5.20
N MET A 586 -2.24 -2.34 -6.39
CA MET A 586 -1.33 -3.38 -6.88
C MET A 586 -0.09 -2.72 -7.48
N VAL A 587 1.10 -3.14 -7.08
CA VAL A 587 2.33 -2.80 -7.81
C VAL A 587 2.55 -3.86 -8.89
N PHE A 588 2.69 -3.44 -10.14
CA PHE A 588 2.94 -4.32 -11.28
C PHE A 588 4.25 -3.95 -11.97
N VAL A 589 5.17 -4.91 -12.03
CA VAL A 589 6.48 -4.76 -12.67
C VAL A 589 6.61 -5.79 -13.79
N ALA A 590 6.95 -5.32 -14.99
CA ALA A 590 7.04 -6.15 -16.18
C ALA A 590 8.19 -5.72 -17.10
N GLU A 591 8.57 -6.61 -17.99
CA GLU A 591 9.49 -6.35 -19.09
C GLU A 591 8.70 -6.30 -20.42
N ASN A 592 9.00 -5.32 -21.29
CA ASN A 592 8.41 -5.21 -22.63
C ASN A 592 8.97 -6.28 -23.58
N ALA A 593 8.57 -7.52 -23.30
CA ALA A 593 8.91 -8.73 -24.04
C ALA A 593 7.83 -9.77 -23.79
N LYS A 594 7.65 -10.72 -24.70
CA LYS A 594 6.76 -11.87 -24.47
C LYS A 594 7.39 -12.82 -23.42
N PRO A 595 6.57 -13.47 -22.58
CA PRO A 595 7.05 -14.46 -21.62
C PRO A 595 7.56 -15.73 -22.32
N LYS A 596 8.48 -16.43 -21.65
CA LYS A 596 8.98 -17.75 -22.00
C LYS A 596 8.35 -18.80 -21.08
N GLN A 597 8.28 -20.05 -21.52
CA GLN A 597 7.65 -21.13 -20.76
C GLN A 597 8.23 -21.34 -19.35
N ALA A 598 9.53 -21.11 -19.16
CA ALA A 598 10.20 -21.24 -17.86
C ALA A 598 10.07 -19.99 -16.98
N ASP A 599 9.38 -18.93 -17.44
CA ASP A 599 9.27 -17.70 -16.67
C ASP A 599 8.29 -17.83 -15.51
N THR A 600 8.70 -17.24 -14.39
CA THR A 600 7.88 -17.14 -13.18
C THR A 600 7.65 -15.69 -12.82
N LEU A 601 6.42 -15.38 -12.42
CA LEU A 601 6.03 -14.15 -11.76
C LEU A 601 6.22 -14.30 -10.24
N ILE A 602 6.91 -13.35 -9.62
CA ILE A 602 6.93 -13.21 -8.16
C ILE A 602 5.67 -12.47 -7.73
N PHE A 603 4.78 -13.16 -7.01
CA PHE A 603 3.55 -12.58 -6.47
C PHE A 603 3.63 -12.57 -4.95
N ALA A 604 3.54 -11.40 -4.32
CA ALA A 604 3.56 -11.26 -2.87
C ALA A 604 2.39 -10.42 -2.40
N SER A 605 1.76 -10.81 -1.29
CA SER A 605 0.66 -10.07 -0.68
C SER A 605 1.08 -9.44 0.63
N ALA A 606 0.72 -8.18 0.81
CA ALA A 606 0.81 -7.51 2.10
C ALA A 606 -0.18 -8.12 3.10
N GLU A 607 0.14 -8.04 4.39
CA GLU A 607 -0.77 -8.37 5.46
C GLU A 607 -1.27 -7.13 6.21
N ARG A 608 -2.44 -7.28 6.87
CA ARG A 608 -2.99 -6.23 7.73
C ARG A 608 -2.14 -6.10 8.98
N SER A 609 -1.46 -4.97 9.10
CA SER A 609 -0.61 -4.67 10.25
C SER A 609 -1.02 -3.37 10.95
N GLU A 610 -1.02 -3.38 12.29
CA GLU A 610 -1.11 -2.12 13.05
C GLU A 610 0.10 -1.22 12.81
N THR A 611 1.26 -1.82 12.50
CA THR A 611 2.48 -1.12 12.14
C THR A 611 2.27 -0.30 10.86
N PHE A 612 1.57 -0.83 9.86
CA PHE A 612 1.19 -0.05 8.68
C PHE A 612 0.31 1.15 9.05
N ARG A 613 -0.76 0.94 9.82
CA ARG A 613 -1.71 2.01 10.18
C ARG A 613 -1.08 3.18 10.91
N LYS A 614 -0.10 2.93 11.78
CA LYS A 614 0.52 3.96 12.62
C LYS A 614 1.80 4.53 12.00
N HIS A 615 2.54 3.70 11.24
CA HIS A 615 3.91 4.01 10.81
C HIS A 615 4.10 3.97 9.29
N GLY A 616 3.16 3.40 8.55
CA GLY A 616 3.23 3.23 7.10
C GLY A 616 4.14 2.10 6.64
N ILE A 617 4.52 1.17 7.53
CA ILE A 617 5.33 -0.01 7.20
C ILE A 617 4.42 -1.14 6.70
N VAL A 618 4.55 -1.48 5.43
CA VAL A 618 3.95 -2.65 4.77
C VAL A 618 4.72 -3.90 5.20
N GLU A 619 4.01 -4.91 5.67
CA GLU A 619 4.59 -6.21 6.02
C GLU A 619 4.22 -7.23 4.94
N LEU A 620 5.24 -7.90 4.39
CA LEU A 620 5.15 -9.05 3.51
C LEU A 620 5.60 -10.29 4.30
N PHE A 621 4.87 -11.38 4.22
CA PHE A 621 5.29 -12.66 4.81
C PHE A 621 5.95 -13.50 3.73
N VAL A 622 7.10 -14.13 4.02
CA VAL A 622 7.80 -14.97 3.04
C VAL A 622 6.95 -16.17 2.64
N GLU A 623 6.11 -16.67 3.54
CA GLU A 623 5.12 -17.72 3.29
C GLU A 623 4.03 -17.28 2.30
N ARG A 624 3.86 -15.96 2.09
CA ARG A 624 2.96 -15.37 1.11
C ARG A 624 3.65 -14.97 -0.19
N LEU A 625 4.96 -15.23 -0.31
CA LEU A 625 5.70 -15.03 -1.53
C LEU A 625 5.54 -16.26 -2.41
N ASN A 626 4.85 -16.08 -3.53
CA ASN A 626 4.54 -17.11 -4.49
C ASN A 626 5.37 -16.91 -5.76
N ARG A 627 5.92 -18.00 -6.30
CA ARG A 627 6.49 -18.04 -7.65
C ARG A 627 5.48 -18.71 -8.57
N LEU A 628 4.78 -17.91 -9.37
CA LEU A 628 3.70 -18.36 -10.24
C LEU A 628 4.25 -18.60 -11.65
N PRO A 629 4.13 -19.81 -12.22
CA PRO A 629 4.47 -20.03 -13.63
C PRO A 629 3.57 -19.17 -14.53
N ILE A 630 4.18 -18.38 -15.43
CA ILE A 630 3.43 -17.41 -16.25
C ILE A 630 2.46 -18.12 -17.21
N ASP A 631 2.82 -19.29 -17.73
CA ASP A 631 1.99 -20.09 -18.65
C ASP A 631 0.66 -20.56 -18.03
N ARG A 632 0.59 -20.61 -16.70
CA ARG A 632 -0.63 -20.99 -15.97
C ARG A 632 -1.56 -19.83 -15.68
N ILE A 633 -1.05 -18.61 -15.55
CA ILE A 633 -1.86 -17.43 -15.17
C ILE A 633 -3.06 -17.20 -16.11
N PRO A 634 -2.91 -17.32 -17.45
CA PRO A 634 -4.04 -17.17 -18.36
C PRO A 634 -5.15 -18.23 -18.21
N ASN A 635 -4.80 -19.42 -17.73
CA ASN A 635 -5.70 -20.58 -17.72
C ASN A 635 -6.28 -20.88 -16.31
N GLU A 636 -5.67 -20.35 -15.25
CA GLU A 636 -6.12 -20.54 -13.87
C GLU A 636 -6.66 -19.22 -13.30
N HIS A 637 -7.96 -18.96 -13.53
CA HIS A 637 -8.60 -17.67 -13.26
C HIS A 637 -8.53 -17.19 -11.79
N HIS A 638 -8.47 -18.13 -10.84
CA HIS A 638 -8.43 -17.88 -9.40
C HIS A 638 -7.01 -17.86 -8.82
N LEU A 639 -5.98 -18.02 -9.65
CA LEU A 639 -4.60 -18.21 -9.17
C LEU A 639 -4.11 -17.05 -8.29
N PHE A 640 -4.39 -15.80 -8.64
CA PHE A 640 -4.00 -14.65 -7.80
C PHE A 640 -4.72 -14.61 -6.46
N LYS A 641 -5.99 -15.04 -6.43
CA LYS A 641 -6.80 -15.07 -5.22
C LYS A 641 -6.29 -16.16 -4.27
N ILE A 642 -6.00 -17.35 -4.79
CA ILE A 642 -5.36 -18.44 -4.05
C ILE A 642 -3.95 -18.03 -3.60
N ALA A 643 -3.12 -17.45 -4.47
CA ALA A 643 -1.79 -16.96 -4.10
C ALA A 643 -1.83 -15.85 -3.03
N SER A 644 -2.94 -15.12 -2.90
CA SER A 644 -3.09 -14.10 -1.88
C SER A 644 -3.40 -14.66 -0.49
N TYR A 645 -4.19 -15.73 -0.41
CA TYR A 645 -4.79 -16.19 0.85
C TYR A 645 -4.63 -17.67 1.17
N GLY A 646 -4.39 -18.51 0.17
CA GLY A 646 -4.14 -19.95 0.30
C GLY A 646 -2.67 -20.34 0.09
N THR A 647 -2.44 -21.64 -0.08
CA THR A 647 -1.14 -22.28 -0.33
C THR A 647 -1.19 -23.21 -1.55
N ALA A 648 -0.11 -23.97 -1.78
CA ALA A 648 -0.09 -25.02 -2.80
C ALA A 648 -1.14 -26.12 -2.55
N ARG A 649 -1.44 -26.45 -1.28
CA ARG A 649 -2.49 -27.40 -0.91
C ARG A 649 -3.88 -26.85 -1.18
N ASP A 650 -4.13 -25.58 -0.86
CA ASP A 650 -5.39 -24.93 -1.21
C ASP A 650 -5.63 -24.99 -2.72
N ARG A 651 -4.59 -24.72 -3.52
CA ARG A 651 -4.66 -24.83 -4.98
C ARG A 651 -4.95 -26.25 -5.45
N ALA A 652 -4.33 -27.27 -4.86
CA ALA A 652 -4.59 -28.66 -5.20
C ALA A 652 -6.04 -29.05 -4.92
N ILE A 653 -6.54 -28.74 -3.71
CA ILE A 653 -7.95 -28.98 -3.33
C ILE A 653 -8.89 -28.27 -4.30
N MET A 654 -8.66 -26.98 -4.57
CA MET A 654 -9.50 -26.22 -5.49
C MET A 654 -9.47 -26.78 -6.91
N LYS A 655 -8.31 -27.22 -7.39
CA LYS A 655 -8.18 -27.85 -8.70
C LYS A 655 -9.00 -29.12 -8.78
N ASP A 656 -8.88 -30.02 -7.80
CA ASP A 656 -9.65 -31.28 -7.78
C ASP A 656 -11.16 -30.99 -7.75
N LEU A 657 -11.59 -30.03 -6.92
CA LEU A 657 -12.99 -29.60 -6.87
C LEU A 657 -13.51 -29.10 -8.23
N TYR A 658 -12.71 -28.35 -9.01
CA TYR A 658 -13.11 -27.85 -10.34
C TYR A 658 -12.97 -28.89 -11.46
N VAL A 659 -12.15 -29.92 -11.28
CA VAL A 659 -12.00 -31.01 -12.27
C VAL A 659 -13.12 -32.03 -12.11
N ASP A 660 -13.50 -32.33 -10.87
CA ASP A 660 -14.46 -33.38 -10.56
C ASP A 660 -15.92 -32.89 -10.57
N ASN A 661 -16.16 -31.58 -10.66
CA ASN A 661 -17.50 -30.99 -10.53
C ASN A 661 -17.72 -29.85 -11.53
N ASP A 662 -18.98 -29.65 -11.91
CA ASP A 662 -19.41 -28.52 -12.73
C ASP A 662 -19.39 -27.21 -11.94
N THR A 663 -19.49 -26.08 -12.64
CA THR A 663 -19.81 -24.81 -12.01
C THR A 663 -21.29 -24.76 -11.61
N LEU A 664 -21.62 -23.95 -10.61
CA LEU A 664 -23.02 -23.73 -10.23
C LEU A 664 -23.84 -23.22 -11.41
N GLU A 665 -23.29 -22.33 -12.24
CA GLU A 665 -23.93 -21.85 -13.46
C GLU A 665 -24.32 -23.00 -14.40
N ALA A 666 -23.37 -23.88 -14.75
CA ALA A 666 -23.64 -25.03 -15.61
C ALA A 666 -24.69 -25.99 -15.00
N ALA A 667 -24.64 -26.18 -13.67
CA ALA A 667 -25.65 -26.98 -12.97
C ALA A 667 -27.04 -26.34 -13.06
N LEU A 668 -27.17 -25.03 -12.81
CA LEU A 668 -28.44 -24.31 -12.91
C LEU A 668 -28.98 -24.31 -14.35
N GLU A 669 -28.12 -24.11 -15.35
CA GLU A 669 -28.48 -24.20 -16.77
C GLU A 669 -29.03 -25.59 -17.13
N SER A 670 -28.39 -26.66 -16.62
CA SER A 670 -28.88 -28.03 -16.82
C SER A 670 -30.27 -28.27 -16.21
N TRP A 671 -30.63 -27.50 -15.19
CA TRP A 671 -31.95 -27.54 -14.55
C TRP A 671 -32.96 -26.61 -15.22
N GLY A 672 -32.55 -25.86 -16.26
CA GLY A 672 -33.39 -24.90 -16.97
C GLY A 672 -33.66 -23.61 -16.17
N THR A 673 -32.76 -23.25 -15.24
CA THR A 673 -32.88 -22.05 -14.41
C THR A 673 -31.56 -21.27 -14.36
N ALA A 674 -31.55 -20.12 -13.70
CA ALA A 674 -30.36 -19.31 -13.52
C ALA A 674 -30.46 -18.47 -12.23
N LEU A 675 -29.30 -18.03 -11.75
CA LEU A 675 -29.24 -17.11 -10.63
C LEU A 675 -29.78 -15.73 -11.06
N SER A 676 -30.77 -15.19 -10.36
CA SER A 676 -31.41 -13.93 -10.72
C SER A 676 -31.28 -12.88 -9.62
N GLN A 677 -30.64 -11.74 -9.93
CA GLN A 677 -30.57 -10.61 -9.02
C GLN A 677 -31.91 -9.89 -8.89
N GLY A 678 -32.28 -9.55 -7.65
CA GLY A 678 -33.55 -8.90 -7.32
C GLY A 678 -33.68 -7.45 -7.81
N PHE A 679 -34.75 -6.79 -7.37
CA PHE A 679 -35.06 -5.43 -7.79
C PHE A 679 -34.05 -4.39 -7.27
N ILE A 680 -33.85 -3.32 -8.04
CA ILE A 680 -32.94 -2.21 -7.70
C ILE A 680 -33.74 -0.94 -7.49
N ARG A 681 -33.60 -0.36 -6.29
CA ARG A 681 -33.97 1.02 -6.00
C ARG A 681 -32.83 1.93 -6.45
N GLY A 682 -33.16 2.97 -7.17
CA GLY A 682 -32.17 3.93 -7.62
C GLY A 682 -32.82 5.21 -8.15
N THR A 683 -32.07 5.99 -8.91
CA THR A 683 -32.46 7.35 -9.27
C THR A 683 -33.23 7.43 -10.59
N ARG A 684 -33.14 6.40 -11.44
CA ARG A 684 -33.82 6.34 -12.74
C ARG A 684 -35.08 5.49 -12.67
N LEU A 685 -36.08 6.00 -11.98
CA LEU A 685 -37.33 5.27 -11.69
C LEU A 685 -38.15 5.00 -12.96
N LYS A 686 -38.70 3.79 -13.05
CA LYS A 686 -39.63 3.32 -14.08
C LYS A 686 -40.82 2.61 -13.43
N PRO A 687 -42.01 2.61 -14.04
CA PRO A 687 -43.15 1.84 -13.54
C PRO A 687 -42.83 0.36 -13.36
N ILE A 688 -43.42 -0.25 -12.33
CA ILE A 688 -43.31 -1.69 -12.07
C ILE A 688 -44.27 -2.51 -12.96
N PRO A 689 -44.03 -3.82 -13.14
CA PRO A 689 -45.01 -4.73 -13.74
C PRO A 689 -46.30 -4.85 -12.88
N ASP A 690 -47.43 -5.14 -13.54
CA ASP A 690 -48.76 -5.20 -12.91
C ASP A 690 -48.90 -6.26 -11.80
N ARG A 691 -48.04 -7.29 -11.80
CA ARG A 691 -48.17 -8.45 -10.91
C ARG A 691 -46.87 -8.74 -10.19
N MET A 692 -46.58 -7.97 -9.15
CA MET A 692 -45.51 -8.24 -8.19
C MET A 692 -46.04 -9.04 -6.98
N PRO A 693 -45.18 -9.81 -6.28
CA PRO A 693 -45.53 -10.41 -4.99
C PRO A 693 -46.02 -9.36 -3.98
N SER A 694 -46.92 -9.77 -3.08
CA SER A 694 -47.50 -8.87 -2.07
C SER A 694 -46.54 -8.53 -0.92
N ARG A 695 -45.50 -9.35 -0.73
CA ARG A 695 -44.50 -9.21 0.33
C ARG A 695 -43.13 -8.90 -0.27
N LYS A 696 -42.31 -8.16 0.48
CA LYS A 696 -40.94 -7.81 0.10
C LYS A 696 -39.91 -8.22 1.12
N LEU A 697 -38.70 -8.52 0.64
CA LEU A 697 -37.51 -8.73 1.44
C LEU A 697 -36.40 -7.78 0.96
N GLU A 698 -35.98 -6.85 1.82
CA GLU A 698 -35.03 -5.79 1.46
C GLU A 698 -34.01 -5.57 2.58
N ALA A 699 -32.73 -5.86 2.31
CA ALA A 699 -31.60 -5.60 3.20
C ALA A 699 -31.77 -6.12 4.64
N GLN A 700 -32.47 -7.24 4.81
CA GLN A 700 -32.63 -7.96 6.08
C GLN A 700 -31.70 -9.17 6.12
N ARG A 701 -31.45 -9.74 7.29
CA ARG A 701 -30.71 -11.00 7.41
C ARG A 701 -31.66 -12.15 7.12
N LEU A 702 -31.28 -13.06 6.21
CA LEU A 702 -32.07 -14.28 6.00
C LEU A 702 -32.03 -15.16 7.24
N GLN A 703 -33.18 -15.74 7.59
CA GLN A 703 -33.24 -16.90 8.44
C GLN A 703 -32.71 -18.10 7.66
N ARG A 704 -31.58 -18.66 8.10
CA ARG A 704 -30.86 -19.73 7.38
C ARG A 704 -31.77 -20.93 7.14
N PHE A 705 -31.56 -21.59 6.02
CA PHE A 705 -32.28 -22.77 5.56
C PHE A 705 -33.74 -22.51 5.15
N LEU A 706 -34.54 -21.87 5.99
CA LEU A 706 -35.94 -21.57 5.71
C LEU A 706 -36.26 -20.12 6.13
N GLN A 707 -36.69 -19.31 5.17
CA GLN A 707 -37.13 -17.94 5.37
C GLN A 707 -38.66 -17.87 5.30
N PRO A 708 -39.34 -17.70 6.45
CA PRO A 708 -40.77 -17.42 6.47
C PRO A 708 -41.07 -16.13 5.71
N THR A 709 -42.08 -16.17 4.86
CA THR A 709 -42.62 -15.00 4.15
C THR A 709 -43.72 -14.31 4.95
N ASP A 710 -44.32 -15.03 5.89
CA ASP A 710 -45.33 -14.52 6.81
C ASP A 710 -44.69 -13.53 7.78
N GLY A 711 -45.20 -12.29 7.80
CA GLY A 711 -44.66 -11.21 8.63
C GLY A 711 -43.65 -10.31 7.93
N LEU A 712 -43.25 -10.59 6.68
CA LEU A 712 -42.46 -9.65 5.89
C LEU A 712 -43.26 -8.39 5.51
N ASP A 713 -42.55 -7.31 5.22
CA ASP A 713 -43.16 -6.04 4.84
C ASP A 713 -43.99 -6.19 3.55
N ALA A 714 -45.02 -5.36 3.40
CA ALA A 714 -45.77 -5.28 2.15
C ALA A 714 -44.88 -4.69 1.03
N PHE A 715 -45.04 -5.21 -0.19
CA PHE A 715 -44.45 -4.59 -1.37
C PHE A 715 -45.29 -3.36 -1.77
N ASP A 716 -44.72 -2.17 -1.59
CA ASP A 716 -45.41 -0.88 -1.66
C ASP A 716 -44.80 0.08 -2.70
N TYR A 717 -43.93 -0.41 -3.58
CA TYR A 717 -43.30 0.41 -4.62
C TYR A 717 -44.16 0.52 -5.87
N SER A 718 -44.35 1.74 -6.37
CA SER A 718 -44.97 2.01 -7.68
C SER A 718 -43.95 2.12 -8.80
N GLU A 719 -42.70 2.47 -8.48
CA GLU A 719 -41.62 2.66 -9.45
C GLU A 719 -40.26 2.18 -8.91
N LEU A 720 -39.42 1.64 -9.79
CA LEU A 720 -38.09 1.12 -9.48
C LEU A 720 -37.10 1.40 -10.62
N GLU A 721 -35.79 1.45 -10.34
CA GLU A 721 -34.79 1.60 -11.40
C GLU A 721 -34.71 0.32 -12.26
N HIS A 722 -34.76 -0.83 -11.59
CA HIS A 722 -34.93 -2.13 -12.21
C HIS A 722 -35.92 -2.98 -11.40
N ALA A 723 -37.17 -3.11 -11.86
CA ALA A 723 -38.19 -3.93 -11.19
C ALA A 723 -37.98 -5.45 -11.34
N ARG A 724 -37.28 -5.86 -12.41
CA ARG A 724 -37.06 -7.26 -12.84
C ARG A 724 -38.35 -7.98 -13.25
N ASP A 725 -38.19 -9.17 -13.81
CA ASP A 725 -39.29 -10.05 -14.21
C ASP A 725 -39.96 -10.66 -12.96
N PRO A 726 -41.30 -10.60 -12.81
CA PRO A 726 -41.99 -11.19 -11.66
C PRO A 726 -41.80 -12.70 -11.48
N GLY A 727 -41.44 -13.45 -12.53
CA GLY A 727 -41.21 -14.89 -12.50
C GLY A 727 -40.07 -15.31 -11.57
N ILE A 728 -39.07 -14.45 -11.35
CA ILE A 728 -37.94 -14.74 -10.46
C ILE A 728 -38.33 -14.77 -8.98
N TYR A 729 -39.53 -14.29 -8.64
CA TYR A 729 -40.01 -14.16 -7.26
C TYR A 729 -40.97 -15.28 -6.83
N LYS A 730 -41.26 -16.25 -7.70
CA LYS A 730 -42.23 -17.32 -7.44
C LYS A 730 -41.62 -18.49 -6.70
N ALA A 731 -42.33 -19.01 -5.70
CA ALA A 731 -41.94 -20.23 -5.00
C ALA A 731 -42.23 -21.49 -5.86
N PRO A 732 -41.47 -22.60 -5.69
CA PRO A 732 -40.28 -22.76 -4.84
C PRO A 732 -39.12 -21.83 -5.21
N LEU A 733 -38.63 -21.09 -4.22
CA LEU A 733 -37.63 -20.04 -4.37
C LEU A 733 -36.54 -20.21 -3.31
N LEU A 734 -35.30 -20.38 -3.75
CA LEU A 734 -34.12 -20.31 -2.88
C LEU A 734 -33.49 -18.93 -3.01
N LEU A 735 -33.24 -18.26 -1.88
CA LEU A 735 -32.50 -17.01 -1.84
C LEU A 735 -31.09 -17.24 -1.31
N LEU A 736 -30.12 -16.66 -2.00
CA LEU A 736 -28.72 -16.55 -1.61
C LEU A 736 -28.45 -15.09 -1.25
N GLN A 737 -27.90 -14.83 -0.07
CA GLN A 737 -27.66 -13.48 0.41
C GLN A 737 -26.31 -12.94 -0.07
N GLN A 738 -26.29 -11.65 -0.45
CA GLN A 738 -25.06 -10.99 -0.89
C GLN A 738 -24.04 -10.83 0.26
N SER A 739 -24.53 -10.52 1.45
CA SER A 739 -23.73 -10.56 2.67
C SER A 739 -23.75 -11.96 3.27
N PHE A 740 -22.74 -12.28 4.07
CA PHE A 740 -22.58 -13.59 4.69
C PHE A 740 -22.16 -13.44 6.15
N ASP A 741 -22.45 -14.45 6.98
CA ASP A 741 -22.03 -14.46 8.38
C ASP A 741 -20.54 -14.82 8.47
N ASP A 742 -19.94 -14.68 9.67
CA ASP A 742 -18.47 -14.71 9.87
C ASP A 742 -17.74 -15.83 9.11
N ASP A 743 -18.25 -17.06 9.16
CA ASP A 743 -17.63 -18.25 8.61
C ASP A 743 -18.41 -18.91 7.47
N ARG A 744 -19.56 -18.35 7.03
CA ARG A 744 -20.46 -19.02 6.07
C ARG A 744 -21.30 -18.08 5.21
N LEU A 745 -21.40 -18.42 3.91
CA LEU A 745 -22.45 -17.94 3.01
C LEU A 745 -23.84 -18.28 3.57
N VAL A 746 -24.87 -17.53 3.15
CA VAL A 746 -26.23 -17.65 3.68
C VAL A 746 -27.19 -17.96 2.55
N ALA A 747 -27.92 -19.06 2.68
CA ALA A 747 -29.04 -19.38 1.81
C ALA A 747 -30.26 -19.85 2.60
N ALA A 748 -31.45 -19.58 2.05
CA ALA A 748 -32.71 -19.97 2.64
C ALA A 748 -33.80 -20.13 1.59
N GLU A 749 -34.58 -21.20 1.72
CA GLU A 749 -35.79 -21.39 0.92
C GLU A 749 -36.92 -20.52 1.46
N CYS A 750 -37.67 -19.85 0.59
CA CYS A 750 -38.82 -19.05 0.99
C CYS A 750 -40.08 -19.90 1.10
N SER A 751 -40.88 -19.69 2.15
CA SER A 751 -42.17 -20.39 2.33
C SER A 751 -43.26 -20.00 1.32
N GLY A 752 -43.03 -18.97 0.50
CA GLY A 752 -43.97 -18.47 -0.50
C GLY A 752 -43.34 -17.44 -1.43
N ASP A 753 -44.15 -16.85 -2.32
CA ASP A 753 -43.72 -15.80 -3.26
C ASP A 753 -43.27 -14.54 -2.51
N VAL A 754 -42.09 -14.01 -2.86
CA VAL A 754 -41.55 -12.79 -2.22
C VAL A 754 -40.69 -11.98 -3.17
N ALA A 755 -40.94 -10.67 -3.24
CA ALA A 755 -40.13 -9.75 -4.01
C ALA A 755 -38.85 -9.43 -3.23
N TYR A 756 -37.69 -9.85 -3.72
CA TYR A 756 -36.41 -9.60 -3.05
C TYR A 756 -35.59 -8.51 -3.74
N SER A 757 -34.90 -7.69 -2.95
CA SER A 757 -34.02 -6.62 -3.45
C SER A 757 -32.71 -7.15 -4.03
N ARG A 758 -31.90 -6.27 -4.64
CA ARG A 758 -30.53 -6.53 -5.12
C ARG A 758 -29.55 -7.13 -4.09
N SER A 759 -29.93 -7.16 -2.81
CA SER A 759 -29.16 -7.74 -1.72
C SER A 759 -29.21 -9.28 -1.70
N TYR A 760 -30.01 -9.87 -2.60
CA TYR A 760 -30.17 -11.32 -2.73
C TYR A 760 -30.15 -11.74 -4.20
N PHE A 761 -29.84 -13.01 -4.39
CA PHE A 761 -29.94 -13.71 -5.67
C PHE A 761 -30.89 -14.89 -5.50
N GLY A 762 -31.84 -15.03 -6.42
CA GLY A 762 -32.88 -16.06 -6.35
C GLY A 762 -32.69 -17.15 -7.38
N VAL A 763 -33.07 -18.37 -7.02
CA VAL A 763 -33.19 -19.53 -7.91
C VAL A 763 -34.59 -20.09 -7.76
N THR A 764 -35.32 -20.19 -8.86
CA THR A 764 -36.67 -20.77 -8.92
C THR A 764 -36.68 -22.06 -9.73
N LEU A 765 -37.49 -23.02 -9.32
CA LEU A 765 -37.69 -24.31 -10.00
C LEU A 765 -39.13 -24.79 -9.85
N ASP A 766 -39.53 -25.72 -10.71
CA ASP A 766 -40.80 -26.42 -10.56
C ASP A 766 -40.85 -27.24 -9.26
N ALA A 767 -42.05 -27.37 -8.68
CA ALA A 767 -42.25 -28.08 -7.41
C ALA A 767 -41.81 -29.56 -7.43
N SER A 768 -41.79 -30.21 -8.60
CA SER A 768 -41.26 -31.57 -8.76
C SER A 768 -39.74 -31.65 -8.55
N GLU A 769 -39.01 -30.57 -8.87
CA GLU A 769 -37.54 -30.49 -8.80
C GLU A 769 -37.05 -29.75 -7.54
N LYS A 770 -37.94 -29.40 -6.61
CA LYS A 770 -37.63 -28.72 -5.35
C LYS A 770 -36.44 -29.34 -4.58
N TRP A 771 -36.25 -30.65 -4.68
CA TRP A 771 -35.15 -31.35 -4.02
C TRP A 771 -33.75 -30.85 -4.46
N ARG A 772 -33.62 -30.29 -5.66
CA ARG A 772 -32.39 -29.64 -6.14
C ARG A 772 -32.11 -28.33 -5.40
N LEU A 773 -33.15 -27.56 -5.07
CA LEU A 773 -33.03 -26.39 -4.21
C LEU A 773 -32.59 -26.78 -2.79
N ASP A 774 -33.08 -27.90 -2.26
CA ASP A 774 -32.64 -28.41 -0.95
C ASP A 774 -31.14 -28.77 -0.97
N LEU A 775 -30.67 -29.42 -2.04
CA LEU A 775 -29.26 -29.74 -2.23
C LEU A 775 -28.39 -28.47 -2.29
N LEU A 776 -28.81 -27.48 -3.09
CA LEU A 776 -28.12 -26.20 -3.20
C LEU A 776 -28.11 -25.44 -1.87
N ASN A 777 -29.22 -25.45 -1.13
CA ASN A 777 -29.35 -24.84 0.19
C ASN A 777 -28.35 -25.44 1.20
N ALA A 778 -28.23 -26.77 1.22
CA ALA A 778 -27.26 -27.47 2.05
C ALA A 778 -25.81 -27.11 1.68
N TYR A 779 -25.49 -27.09 0.38
CA TYR A 779 -24.16 -26.73 -0.09
C TYR A 779 -23.78 -25.29 0.26
N ILE A 780 -24.61 -24.30 -0.07
CA ILE A 780 -24.28 -22.88 0.16
C ILE A 780 -24.07 -22.58 1.65
N ASN A 781 -24.83 -23.22 2.55
CA ASN A 781 -24.65 -23.06 3.99
C ASN A 781 -23.46 -23.87 4.57
N SER A 782 -22.69 -24.60 3.77
CA SER A 782 -21.56 -25.43 4.23
C SER A 782 -20.24 -24.64 4.35
N SER A 783 -19.29 -25.17 5.13
CA SER A 783 -17.93 -24.62 5.19
C SER A 783 -17.17 -24.80 3.87
N LEU A 784 -17.49 -25.84 3.08
CA LEU A 784 -16.88 -26.09 1.77
C LEU A 784 -17.22 -24.98 0.78
N ALA A 785 -18.48 -24.55 0.72
CA ALA A 785 -18.89 -23.45 -0.14
C ALA A 785 -18.23 -22.13 0.28
N MET A 786 -18.13 -21.85 1.59
CA MET A 786 -17.42 -20.67 2.06
C MET A 786 -15.91 -20.74 1.76
N TYR A 787 -15.30 -21.93 1.83
CA TYR A 787 -13.89 -22.13 1.51
C TYR A 787 -13.61 -21.87 0.02
N ALA A 788 -14.42 -22.46 -0.86
CA ALA A 788 -14.34 -22.21 -2.29
C ALA A 788 -14.54 -20.71 -2.58
N PHE A 789 -15.60 -20.10 -2.05
CA PHE A 789 -15.88 -18.66 -2.20
C PHE A 789 -14.72 -17.80 -1.68
N PHE A 790 -14.17 -18.08 -0.50
CA PHE A 790 -13.07 -17.32 0.07
C PHE A 790 -11.83 -17.28 -0.85
N LEU A 791 -11.57 -18.38 -1.55
CA LEU A 791 -10.41 -18.54 -2.44
C LEU A 791 -10.67 -18.14 -3.90
N THR A 792 -11.91 -17.82 -4.28
CA THR A 792 -12.26 -17.47 -5.66
C THR A 792 -12.97 -16.11 -5.82
N ALA A 793 -13.57 -15.59 -4.75
CA ALA A 793 -14.38 -14.38 -4.79
C ALA A 793 -13.61 -13.14 -5.23
N SER A 794 -14.28 -12.30 -6.02
CA SER A 794 -13.70 -11.12 -6.65
C SER A 794 -13.40 -10.01 -5.63
N ARG A 795 -14.16 -9.93 -4.53
CA ARG A 795 -14.16 -8.77 -3.61
C ARG A 795 -13.73 -9.06 -2.18
N LEU A 796 -14.06 -10.25 -1.67
CA LEU A 796 -13.70 -10.67 -0.31
C LEU A 796 -12.18 -10.59 -0.12
N GLY A 797 -11.74 -9.85 0.90
CA GLY A 797 -10.31 -9.60 1.18
C GLY A 797 -9.66 -8.54 0.27
N ILE A 798 -10.32 -8.14 -0.81
CA ILE A 798 -9.80 -7.12 -1.74
C ILE A 798 -10.30 -5.73 -1.35
N ASP A 799 -11.62 -5.50 -1.36
CA ASP A 799 -12.21 -4.20 -1.06
C ASP A 799 -13.51 -4.25 -0.24
N LYS A 800 -14.31 -5.33 -0.38
CA LYS A 800 -15.61 -5.46 0.28
C LYS A 800 -15.87 -6.89 0.76
N GLN A 801 -16.66 -6.98 1.82
CA GLN A 801 -17.10 -8.24 2.43
C GLN A 801 -18.48 -8.64 1.86
N ILE A 802 -18.57 -8.80 0.54
CA ILE A 802 -19.81 -9.14 -0.17
C ILE A 802 -19.52 -10.19 -1.25
N ALA A 803 -20.51 -11.00 -1.57
CA ALA A 803 -20.52 -11.86 -2.75
C ALA A 803 -21.12 -11.12 -3.95
N GLU A 804 -20.61 -11.38 -5.15
CA GLU A 804 -21.26 -10.99 -6.40
C GLU A 804 -21.88 -12.22 -7.08
N GLN A 805 -22.83 -12.01 -7.99
CA GLN A 805 -23.51 -13.10 -8.71
C GLN A 805 -22.50 -14.05 -9.36
N ASN A 806 -21.53 -13.50 -10.11
CA ASN A 806 -20.47 -14.27 -10.75
C ASN A 806 -19.58 -15.06 -9.76
N ASP A 807 -19.52 -14.66 -8.48
CA ASP A 807 -18.79 -15.43 -7.48
C ASP A 807 -19.56 -16.72 -7.12
N PHE A 808 -20.90 -16.67 -7.11
CA PHE A 808 -21.75 -17.85 -6.93
C PHE A 808 -21.76 -18.74 -8.17
N ASP A 809 -21.96 -18.14 -9.35
CA ASP A 809 -22.04 -18.84 -10.64
C ASP A 809 -20.83 -19.77 -10.87
N ARG A 810 -19.65 -19.35 -10.39
CA ARG A 810 -18.38 -20.09 -10.54
C ARG A 810 -18.05 -21.04 -9.39
N LEU A 811 -18.90 -21.20 -8.38
CA LEU A 811 -18.62 -22.16 -7.31
C LEU A 811 -18.61 -23.60 -7.87
N PRO A 812 -17.66 -24.46 -7.45
CA PRO A 812 -17.66 -25.86 -7.83
C PRO A 812 -18.85 -26.55 -7.15
N PHE A 813 -19.76 -27.11 -7.92
CA PHE A 813 -21.01 -27.67 -7.42
C PHE A 813 -21.24 -29.09 -7.97
N ARG A 814 -21.29 -30.06 -7.05
CA ARG A 814 -21.60 -31.44 -7.37
C ARG A 814 -23.10 -31.63 -7.60
N SER A 815 -23.53 -31.61 -8.86
CA SER A 815 -24.88 -31.99 -9.26
C SER A 815 -25.08 -33.51 -9.19
N VAL A 816 -26.32 -33.95 -9.00
CA VAL A 816 -26.72 -35.36 -9.07
C VAL A 816 -27.98 -35.52 -9.93
N ASP A 817 -28.13 -36.69 -10.52
CA ASP A 817 -29.23 -36.98 -11.45
C ASP A 817 -30.52 -37.36 -10.72
N SER A 818 -30.41 -37.89 -9.50
CA SER A 818 -31.55 -38.42 -8.75
C SER A 818 -31.67 -37.85 -7.34
N LYS A 819 -32.91 -37.71 -6.88
CA LYS A 819 -33.22 -37.34 -5.50
C LYS A 819 -32.67 -38.33 -4.47
N ALA A 820 -32.50 -39.60 -4.85
CA ALA A 820 -31.99 -40.63 -3.94
C ALA A 820 -30.56 -40.32 -3.47
N ASP A 821 -29.73 -39.76 -4.36
CA ASP A 821 -28.34 -39.41 -4.09
C ASP A 821 -28.21 -38.17 -3.19
N ALA A 822 -29.15 -37.23 -3.30
CA ALA A 822 -29.24 -36.05 -2.43
C ALA A 822 -29.92 -36.34 -1.08
N GLN A 823 -30.58 -37.49 -0.92
CA GLN A 823 -31.44 -37.78 0.23
C GLN A 823 -30.73 -37.68 1.60
N PRO A 824 -29.45 -38.10 1.78
CA PRO A 824 -28.74 -37.91 3.04
C PRO A 824 -28.61 -36.43 3.43
N LEU A 825 -28.25 -35.57 2.48
CA LEU A 825 -28.10 -34.13 2.70
C LEU A 825 -29.45 -33.47 3.01
N ILE A 826 -30.50 -33.85 2.28
CA ILE A 826 -31.86 -33.35 2.54
C ILE A 826 -32.31 -33.69 3.96
N LYS A 827 -32.00 -34.89 4.47
CA LYS A 827 -32.32 -35.26 5.86
C LYS A 827 -31.60 -34.38 6.88
N VAL A 828 -30.33 -34.08 6.64
CA VAL A 828 -29.55 -33.17 7.51
C VAL A 828 -30.15 -31.76 7.47
N LEU A 829 -30.45 -31.24 6.28
CA LEU A 829 -31.07 -29.93 6.10
C LEU A 829 -32.39 -29.81 6.88
N ARG A 830 -33.31 -30.77 6.73
CA ARG A 830 -34.60 -30.79 7.46
C ARG A 830 -34.44 -30.89 8.98
N LYS A 831 -33.35 -31.47 9.47
CA LYS A 831 -33.05 -31.49 10.91
C LYS A 831 -32.62 -30.11 11.39
N LEU A 832 -31.84 -29.38 10.60
CA LEU A 832 -31.34 -28.04 10.94
C LEU A 832 -32.43 -26.97 10.83
N GLU A 833 -33.35 -27.08 9.86
CA GLU A 833 -34.51 -26.19 9.73
C GLU A 833 -35.42 -26.14 10.96
N ARG A 834 -35.43 -27.20 11.77
CA ARG A 834 -36.26 -27.30 12.97
C ARG A 834 -35.63 -26.66 14.21
N GLN A 835 -34.43 -26.11 14.07
CA GLN A 835 -33.71 -25.45 15.17
C GLN A 835 -33.90 -23.94 15.04
N ASP A 836 -34.41 -23.29 16.10
CA ASP A 836 -34.65 -21.84 16.11
C ASP A 836 -33.35 -21.02 15.89
N GLU A 837 -32.22 -21.50 16.42
CA GLU A 837 -30.88 -20.97 16.13
C GLU A 837 -29.86 -22.11 16.03
N CYS A 838 -29.54 -22.53 14.79
CA CYS A 838 -28.46 -23.48 14.55
C CYS A 838 -27.11 -22.80 14.73
N THR A 839 -26.36 -23.18 15.78
CA THR A 839 -25.01 -22.68 16.07
C THR A 839 -23.91 -23.71 15.79
N ASP A 840 -24.27 -24.99 15.62
CA ASP A 840 -23.34 -26.08 15.29
C ASP A 840 -23.68 -26.68 13.91
N PHE A 841 -22.80 -26.44 12.96
CA PHE A 841 -22.92 -26.90 11.58
C PHE A 841 -22.05 -28.12 11.28
N THR A 842 -21.41 -28.74 12.28
CA THR A 842 -20.51 -29.89 12.09
C THR A 842 -21.21 -31.02 11.34
N LEU A 843 -22.47 -31.31 11.68
CA LEU A 843 -23.27 -32.33 11.01
C LEU A 843 -23.50 -32.02 9.51
N LEU A 844 -23.67 -30.74 9.16
CA LEU A 844 -23.81 -30.32 7.76
C LEU A 844 -22.50 -30.48 7.02
N ASP A 845 -21.41 -30.00 7.60
CA ASP A 845 -20.08 -30.06 6.97
C ASP A 845 -19.62 -31.50 6.76
N ASP A 846 -19.78 -32.37 7.77
CA ASP A 846 -19.40 -33.78 7.65
C ASP A 846 -20.17 -34.47 6.51
N ALA A 847 -21.47 -34.20 6.41
CA ALA A 847 -22.31 -34.76 5.36
C ALA A 847 -21.92 -34.21 3.98
N ILE A 848 -21.58 -32.92 3.87
CA ILE A 848 -21.11 -32.30 2.62
C ILE A 848 -19.72 -32.83 2.25
N PHE A 849 -18.79 -32.95 3.20
CA PHE A 849 -17.46 -33.49 2.95
C PHE A 849 -17.50 -34.95 2.49
N GLU A 850 -18.38 -35.76 3.07
CA GLU A 850 -18.63 -37.13 2.61
C GLU A 850 -19.25 -37.13 1.21
N PHE A 851 -20.23 -36.26 0.95
CA PHE A 851 -20.85 -36.11 -0.36
C PHE A 851 -19.87 -35.67 -1.45
N TYR A 852 -18.83 -34.89 -1.12
CA TYR A 852 -17.76 -34.52 -2.06
C TYR A 852 -16.58 -35.51 -2.06
N GLY A 853 -16.63 -36.57 -1.25
CA GLY A 853 -15.56 -37.58 -1.20
C GLY A 853 -14.23 -37.08 -0.61
N LEU A 854 -14.26 -36.03 0.21
CA LEU A 854 -13.06 -35.42 0.75
C LEU A 854 -12.39 -36.31 1.80
N ALA A 855 -11.08 -36.48 1.68
CA ALA A 855 -10.24 -37.19 2.64
C ALA A 855 -10.15 -36.42 3.97
N ASN A 856 -9.88 -37.14 5.08
CA ASN A 856 -9.83 -36.53 6.41
C ASN A 856 -8.91 -35.31 6.50
N TRP A 857 -7.72 -35.36 5.88
CA TRP A 857 -6.80 -34.22 5.88
C TRP A 857 -7.37 -32.99 5.15
N GLN A 858 -8.12 -33.18 4.05
CA GLN A 858 -8.77 -32.08 3.33
C GLN A 858 -9.86 -31.44 4.18
N ARG A 859 -10.64 -32.25 4.91
CA ARG A 859 -11.67 -31.75 5.85
C ARG A 859 -11.05 -30.89 6.92
N GLU A 860 -10.02 -31.39 7.60
CA GLU A 860 -9.29 -30.64 8.63
C GLU A 860 -8.68 -29.35 8.08
N TYR A 861 -8.08 -29.43 6.89
CA TYR A 861 -7.44 -28.30 6.23
C TYR A 861 -8.46 -27.20 5.90
N ILE A 862 -9.59 -27.55 5.28
CA ILE A 862 -10.67 -26.62 4.93
C ILE A 862 -11.23 -25.94 6.20
N THR A 863 -11.52 -26.72 7.23
CA THR A 863 -12.04 -26.20 8.51
C THR A 863 -11.06 -25.22 9.14
N ASP A 864 -9.77 -25.54 9.18
CA ASP A 864 -8.75 -24.68 9.77
C ASP A 864 -8.52 -23.40 8.93
N THR A 865 -8.57 -23.48 7.59
CA THR A 865 -8.50 -22.29 6.72
C THR A 865 -9.64 -21.31 7.01
N ILE A 866 -10.88 -21.79 7.13
CA ILE A 866 -12.02 -20.94 7.51
C ILE A 866 -11.85 -20.38 8.93
N ARG A 867 -11.46 -21.23 9.88
CA ARG A 867 -11.36 -20.84 11.29
C ARG A 867 -10.28 -19.81 11.55
N TYR A 868 -9.16 -19.86 10.83
CA TYR A 868 -7.99 -19.02 11.12
C TYR A 868 -7.69 -17.97 10.05
N GLU A 869 -7.65 -18.36 8.78
CA GLU A 869 -7.26 -17.48 7.67
C GLU A 869 -8.40 -16.52 7.29
N LEU A 870 -9.62 -17.03 7.10
CA LEU A 870 -10.78 -16.17 6.84
C LEU A 870 -11.06 -15.23 8.01
N ASP A 871 -10.98 -15.72 9.26
CA ASP A 871 -11.10 -14.89 10.48
C ASP A 871 -10.11 -13.72 10.47
N PHE A 872 -8.84 -13.98 10.13
CA PHE A 872 -7.83 -12.93 10.00
C PHE A 872 -8.14 -11.95 8.86
N VAL A 873 -8.52 -12.43 7.68
CA VAL A 873 -8.85 -11.57 6.54
C VAL A 873 -10.05 -10.68 6.82
N ARG A 874 -11.03 -11.17 7.57
CA ARG A 874 -12.21 -10.38 7.96
C ARG A 874 -11.86 -9.37 9.05
N HIS A 875 -11.26 -9.83 10.15
CA HIS A 875 -11.19 -9.06 11.39
C HIS A 875 -9.82 -8.40 11.65
N GLY A 876 -8.77 -8.77 10.90
CA GLY A 876 -7.42 -8.22 11.05
C GLY A 876 -6.88 -8.42 12.47
N SER A 877 -6.38 -7.36 13.11
CA SER A 877 -5.85 -7.43 14.48
C SER A 877 -6.89 -7.76 15.55
N ARG A 878 -8.19 -7.75 15.21
CA ARG A 878 -9.27 -8.16 16.14
C ARG A 878 -9.66 -9.63 16.01
N ALA A 879 -9.04 -10.36 15.08
CA ALA A 879 -9.32 -11.77 14.85
C ALA A 879 -9.03 -12.61 16.09
N LYS A 880 -9.75 -13.72 16.27
CA LYS A 880 -9.44 -14.69 17.31
C LYS A 880 -8.17 -15.46 16.96
N SER A 881 -7.87 -15.58 15.66
CA SER A 881 -6.71 -16.29 15.12
C SER A 881 -5.35 -15.63 15.39
N VAL A 882 -5.32 -14.33 15.74
CA VAL A 882 -4.08 -13.61 16.12
C VAL A 882 -3.76 -13.70 17.61
N ARG A 883 -4.61 -14.36 18.41
CA ARG A 883 -4.33 -14.57 19.83
C ARG A 883 -3.08 -15.46 20.01
N PRO A 884 -2.36 -15.32 21.13
CA PRO A 884 -1.24 -16.19 21.46
C PRO A 884 -1.58 -17.67 21.32
N VAL A 885 -0.59 -18.44 20.86
CA VAL A 885 -0.73 -19.89 20.75
C VAL A 885 -0.72 -20.52 22.14
N GLU A 886 -1.57 -21.51 22.37
CA GLU A 886 -1.60 -22.29 23.61
C GLU A 886 -0.93 -23.66 23.41
N GLU A 887 -0.60 -24.37 24.50
CA GLU A 887 -0.01 -25.71 24.43
C GLU A 887 -0.83 -26.68 23.56
N VAL A 888 -2.17 -26.61 23.67
CA VAL A 888 -3.08 -27.46 22.89
C VAL A 888 -2.95 -27.23 21.39
N ASP A 889 -2.74 -25.98 20.97
CA ASP A 889 -2.59 -25.60 19.57
C ASP A 889 -1.26 -26.14 19.01
N LEU A 890 -0.16 -25.92 19.75
CA LEU A 890 1.17 -26.43 19.37
C LEU A 890 1.22 -27.98 19.33
N ARG A 891 0.56 -28.64 20.29
CA ARG A 891 0.47 -30.10 20.33
C ARG A 891 -0.32 -30.63 19.13
N ALA A 892 -1.45 -30.03 18.80
CA ALA A 892 -2.25 -30.42 17.64
C ALA A 892 -1.46 -30.26 16.34
N TYR A 893 -0.76 -29.14 16.17
CA TYR A 893 0.15 -28.90 15.05
C TYR A 893 1.25 -29.98 14.95
N ALA A 894 1.96 -30.24 16.04
CA ALA A 894 3.05 -31.22 16.07
C ALA A 894 2.56 -32.65 15.79
N ASP A 895 1.42 -33.05 16.37
CA ASP A 895 0.81 -34.35 16.15
C ASP A 895 0.40 -34.54 14.68
N THR A 896 -0.12 -33.50 14.02
CA THR A 896 -0.43 -33.54 12.58
C THR A 896 0.83 -33.78 11.74
N ILE A 897 1.94 -33.08 12.01
CA ILE A 897 3.22 -33.33 11.30
C ILE A 897 3.67 -34.78 11.52
N VAL A 898 3.71 -35.24 12.78
CA VAL A 898 4.15 -36.60 13.11
C VAL A 898 3.29 -37.64 12.40
N LYS A 899 1.96 -37.50 12.42
CA LYS A 899 1.03 -38.40 11.72
C LYS A 899 1.26 -38.40 10.20
N PHE A 900 1.41 -37.21 9.60
CA PHE A 900 1.61 -37.08 8.17
C PHE A 900 2.92 -37.71 7.73
N VAL A 901 4.04 -37.36 8.38
CA VAL A 901 5.36 -37.87 8.00
C VAL A 901 5.45 -39.39 8.25
N ARG A 902 4.95 -39.91 9.39
CA ARG A 902 4.91 -41.36 9.66
C ARG A 902 4.05 -42.12 8.64
N GLY A 903 2.95 -41.54 8.18
CA GLY A 903 2.07 -42.16 7.19
C GLY A 903 2.70 -42.26 5.80
N ASN A 904 3.69 -41.41 5.49
CA ASN A 904 4.33 -41.34 4.17
C ASN A 904 5.75 -41.94 4.14
N LEU A 905 6.38 -42.22 5.29
CA LEU A 905 7.65 -42.93 5.36
C LEU A 905 7.45 -44.46 5.23
N SER A 906 8.32 -45.12 4.47
CA SER A 906 8.33 -46.58 4.35
C SER A 906 8.56 -47.24 5.72
N ALA A 907 7.80 -48.28 6.05
CA ALA A 907 7.94 -49.01 7.31
C ALA A 907 9.35 -49.62 7.43
N GLY A 908 10.25 -49.02 8.21
CA GLY A 908 11.63 -49.49 8.29
C GLY A 908 12.50 -48.79 9.30
N GLU A 909 12.95 -47.55 9.04
CA GLU A 909 14.26 -47.13 9.56
C GLU A 909 14.29 -45.90 10.48
N LEU A 910 13.28 -45.01 10.49
CA LEU A 910 13.26 -43.82 11.37
C LEU A 910 11.88 -43.61 12.01
N SER A 911 11.85 -43.28 13.31
CA SER A 911 10.63 -42.87 14.01
C SER A 911 10.59 -41.35 14.15
N VAL A 912 9.44 -40.76 13.82
CA VAL A 912 9.25 -39.30 13.89
C VAL A 912 8.56 -38.94 15.19
N ASN A 913 9.15 -38.07 15.99
CA ASN A 913 8.63 -37.59 17.27
C ASN A 913 8.67 -36.05 17.31
N ALA A 914 8.03 -35.44 18.31
CA ALA A 914 8.07 -33.98 18.44
C ALA A 914 8.18 -33.52 19.90
N ASP A 915 8.93 -32.44 20.12
CA ASP A 915 8.95 -31.70 21.36
C ASP A 915 8.35 -30.30 21.12
N VAL A 916 7.36 -29.94 21.92
CA VAL A 916 6.70 -28.63 21.91
C VAL A 916 7.29 -27.77 23.01
N MET A 917 7.80 -26.59 22.65
CA MET A 917 8.33 -25.63 23.61
C MET A 917 7.30 -24.55 23.91
N THR A 918 6.94 -24.40 25.18
CA THR A 918 5.99 -23.40 25.67
C THR A 918 6.72 -22.21 26.31
N ASN A 919 5.97 -21.14 26.61
CA ASN A 919 6.45 -19.93 27.33
C ASN A 919 7.45 -19.04 26.58
N LEU A 920 7.49 -19.11 25.26
CA LEU A 920 8.17 -18.13 24.41
C LEU A 920 7.22 -16.94 24.18
N ALA A 921 7.62 -15.74 24.59
CA ALA A 921 6.73 -14.57 24.65
C ALA A 921 5.97 -14.32 23.33
N ASP A 922 6.71 -14.08 22.25
CA ASP A 922 6.14 -13.72 20.94
C ASP A 922 6.24 -14.85 19.91
N LEU A 923 6.72 -16.04 20.30
CA LEU A 923 7.02 -17.16 19.39
C LEU A 923 6.37 -18.46 19.84
N GLY A 924 6.13 -19.36 18.91
CA GLY A 924 5.98 -20.79 19.19
C GLY A 924 7.22 -21.53 18.67
N CYS A 925 7.53 -22.67 19.27
CA CYS A 925 8.61 -23.53 18.78
C CYS A 925 8.22 -25.00 18.89
N VAL A 926 8.39 -25.73 17.78
CA VAL A 926 8.19 -27.17 17.70
C VAL A 926 9.45 -27.79 17.10
N GLU A 927 10.01 -28.76 17.81
CA GLU A 927 11.17 -29.53 17.38
C GLU A 927 10.70 -30.92 16.94
N ILE A 928 10.79 -31.24 15.66
CA ILE A 928 10.56 -32.57 15.10
C ILE A 928 11.86 -33.36 15.18
N ARG A 929 11.82 -34.60 15.69
CA ARG A 929 12.99 -35.48 15.83
C ARG A 929 12.81 -36.75 15.02
N PHE A 930 13.90 -37.19 14.40
CA PHE A 930 13.99 -38.44 13.67
C PHE A 930 14.90 -39.39 14.49
N ASP A 931 14.30 -40.14 15.40
CA ASP A 931 15.01 -41.05 16.32
C ASP A 931 14.45 -42.48 16.27
N GLU A 932 15.02 -43.43 17.01
CA GLU A 932 14.54 -44.82 17.02
C GLU A 932 13.33 -45.06 17.95
N ASP A 933 12.92 -44.08 18.78
CA ASP A 933 11.89 -44.24 19.80
C ASP A 933 10.47 -44.12 19.23
N ARG A 934 9.94 -45.23 18.73
CA ARG A 934 8.60 -45.29 18.12
C ARG A 934 7.44 -44.90 19.05
N ASN A 935 7.64 -44.91 20.36
CA ASN A 935 6.59 -44.70 21.37
C ASN A 935 6.59 -43.29 21.99
N ARG A 936 7.54 -42.43 21.63
CA ARG A 936 7.73 -41.13 22.28
C ARG A 936 6.61 -40.11 21.98
N GLY A 937 6.14 -40.04 20.73
CA GLY A 937 5.04 -39.15 20.33
C GLY A 937 5.38 -37.65 20.48
N VAL A 938 4.42 -36.85 20.94
CA VAL A 938 4.59 -35.41 21.21
C VAL A 938 4.79 -35.17 22.71
N ARG A 939 5.91 -34.56 23.11
CA ARG A 939 6.19 -34.13 24.49
C ARG A 939 6.20 -32.61 24.62
N VAL A 940 5.97 -32.11 25.83
CA VAL A 940 6.03 -30.68 26.15
C VAL A 940 7.27 -30.42 26.99
N ILE A 941 8.05 -29.42 26.61
CA ILE A 941 9.31 -29.05 27.27
C ILE A 941 9.21 -27.60 27.74
N ASP A 942 9.50 -27.36 29.03
CA ASP A 942 9.68 -26.02 29.57
C ASP A 942 11.07 -25.47 29.19
N THR A 943 11.10 -24.24 28.66
CA THR A 943 12.35 -23.61 28.22
C THR A 943 13.12 -23.02 29.41
N PRO A 944 14.44 -23.30 29.56
CA PRO A 944 15.22 -22.85 30.72
C PRO A 944 15.76 -21.40 30.63
N ASP A 945 15.75 -20.75 29.45
CA ASP A 945 16.36 -19.42 29.24
C ASP A 945 15.39 -18.39 28.65
N LYS A 946 15.13 -17.31 29.41
CA LYS A 946 14.27 -16.18 29.00
C LYS A 946 14.82 -15.39 27.80
N HIS A 947 16.11 -15.49 27.47
CA HIS A 947 16.76 -14.75 26.38
C HIS A 947 16.82 -15.53 25.05
N PHE A 948 16.37 -16.78 25.03
CA PHE A 948 16.33 -17.59 23.81
C PHE A 948 15.26 -17.08 22.83
N GLY A 949 14.07 -16.75 23.34
CA GLY A 949 12.95 -16.25 22.51
C GLY A 949 13.24 -14.91 21.85
N SER A 950 13.91 -13.98 22.54
CA SER A 950 14.25 -12.66 21.97
C SER A 950 15.23 -12.76 20.81
N ARG A 951 16.29 -13.57 20.94
CA ARG A 951 17.29 -13.79 19.87
C ARG A 951 16.71 -14.51 18.65
N LEU A 952 15.73 -15.39 18.85
CA LEU A 952 15.04 -16.05 17.74
C LEU A 952 14.07 -15.10 17.03
N ALA A 953 13.39 -14.21 17.76
CA ALA A 953 12.50 -13.22 17.17
C ALA A 953 13.27 -12.32 16.19
N GLU A 954 14.52 -11.96 16.51
CA GLU A 954 15.42 -11.22 15.62
C GLU A 954 15.59 -11.85 14.23
N LEU A 955 15.68 -13.18 14.15
CA LEU A 955 15.91 -13.90 12.88
C LEU A 955 14.67 -13.93 11.97
N LEU A 956 13.49 -13.62 12.50
CA LEU A 956 12.22 -13.68 11.79
C LEU A 956 11.89 -12.37 11.05
N HIS A 957 12.71 -11.34 11.20
CA HIS A 957 12.54 -10.06 10.53
C HIS A 957 13.66 -9.80 9.53
N ALA A 958 13.29 -9.49 8.28
CA ALA A 958 14.23 -9.05 7.26
C ALA A 958 13.68 -7.82 6.53
N PRO A 959 14.38 -6.68 6.53
CA PRO A 959 13.91 -5.52 5.80
C PRO A 959 14.06 -5.70 4.28
N LEU A 960 13.06 -5.27 3.50
CA LEU A 960 13.12 -5.25 2.03
C LEU A 960 13.34 -3.82 1.49
N THR A 961 12.55 -2.85 1.95
CA THR A 961 12.70 -1.40 1.64
C THR A 961 12.25 -0.56 2.84
N SER A 962 12.45 0.78 2.79
CA SER A 962 12.16 1.79 3.84
C SER A 962 10.87 1.57 4.62
N THR A 963 9.86 1.04 3.92
CA THR A 963 8.54 0.77 4.45
C THR A 963 8.03 -0.61 4.10
N VAL A 964 8.87 -1.53 3.62
CA VAL A 964 8.48 -2.92 3.36
C VAL A 964 9.36 -3.86 4.19
N GLN A 965 8.74 -4.67 5.03
CA GLN A 965 9.42 -5.66 5.86
C GLN A 965 8.98 -7.07 5.48
N LEU A 966 9.94 -7.97 5.33
CA LEU A 966 9.70 -9.40 5.24
C LEU A 966 9.66 -10.00 6.65
N ARG A 967 8.56 -10.69 6.94
CA ARG A 967 8.41 -11.60 8.08
C ARG A 967 8.72 -13.01 7.61
N ARG A 968 9.50 -13.76 8.38
CA ARG A 968 9.91 -15.13 8.08
C ARG A 968 9.49 -16.04 9.22
N SER A 969 9.15 -17.28 8.90
CA SER A 969 9.27 -18.42 9.80
C SER A 969 10.66 -19.03 9.65
N LEU A 970 11.20 -19.57 10.74
CA LEU A 970 12.45 -20.32 10.71
C LEU A 970 12.12 -21.81 10.72
N ILE A 971 12.52 -22.52 9.66
CA ILE A 971 12.56 -23.98 9.65
C ILE A 971 14.03 -24.34 9.47
N HIS A 972 14.64 -24.93 10.48
CA HIS A 972 16.05 -25.29 10.49
C HIS A 972 16.19 -26.81 10.62
N PHE A 973 16.90 -27.41 9.67
CA PHE A 973 17.23 -28.83 9.67
C PHE A 973 18.65 -29.05 10.18
N ASP A 974 18.83 -30.07 11.02
CA ASP A 974 20.11 -30.73 11.23
C ASP A 974 19.98 -32.24 10.97
N ASP A 975 21.06 -33.01 11.19
CA ASP A 975 21.14 -34.43 10.85
C ASP A 975 20.06 -35.31 11.51
N VAL A 976 19.47 -34.87 12.63
CA VAL A 976 18.54 -35.69 13.44
C VAL A 976 17.26 -34.97 13.87
N ARG A 977 17.15 -33.65 13.66
CA ARG A 977 15.99 -32.85 14.04
C ARG A 977 15.69 -31.72 13.07
N CYS A 978 14.43 -31.29 13.08
CA CYS A 978 13.94 -30.10 12.40
C CYS A 978 13.29 -29.16 13.43
N ILE A 979 13.78 -27.94 13.54
CA ILE A 979 13.29 -26.92 14.47
C ILE A 979 12.45 -25.92 13.69
N ILE A 980 11.18 -25.78 14.09
CA ILE A 980 10.21 -24.85 13.50
C ILE A 980 9.92 -23.75 14.51
N VAL A 981 10.18 -22.50 14.12
CA VAL A 981 9.89 -21.31 14.92
C VAL A 981 9.06 -20.32 14.11
N LYS A 982 7.93 -19.93 14.67
CA LYS A 982 6.97 -18.98 14.07
C LYS A 982 6.45 -18.03 15.13
N LEU A 983 5.76 -16.97 14.69
CA LEU A 983 5.06 -16.06 15.61
C LEU A 983 4.03 -16.81 16.46
N SER A 984 3.88 -16.41 17.73
CA SER A 984 2.88 -16.93 18.66
C SER A 984 1.49 -16.40 18.30
N GLN A 985 0.94 -16.87 17.19
CA GLN A 985 -0.44 -16.60 16.78
C GLN A 985 -1.07 -17.89 16.31
N LYS A 986 -2.28 -18.23 16.78
CA LYS A 986 -2.96 -19.50 16.46
C LYS A 986 -2.99 -19.81 14.96
N ARG A 987 -3.14 -18.79 14.09
CA ARG A 987 -3.13 -18.96 12.63
C ARG A 987 -1.87 -19.62 12.05
N PHE A 988 -0.70 -19.42 12.67
CA PHE A 988 0.56 -20.00 12.21
C PHE A 988 0.78 -21.44 12.71
N TRP A 989 -0.04 -21.90 13.65
CA TRP A 989 0.07 -23.20 14.33
C TRP A 989 -1.20 -24.03 14.18
N SER A 990 -1.92 -23.88 13.07
CA SER A 990 -3.09 -24.70 12.74
C SER A 990 -2.68 -26.04 12.12
N ARG A 991 -3.59 -27.02 12.06
CA ARG A 991 -3.34 -28.30 11.37
C ARG A 991 -3.13 -28.07 9.88
N ALA A 992 -3.83 -27.09 9.29
CA ALA A 992 -3.59 -26.69 7.90
C ALA A 992 -2.12 -26.28 7.67
N ARG A 993 -1.56 -25.41 8.53
CA ARG A 993 -0.14 -25.04 8.46
C ARG A 993 0.80 -26.22 8.73
N ALA A 994 0.43 -27.13 9.63
CA ALA A 994 1.20 -28.35 9.87
C ALA A 994 1.34 -29.19 8.59
N TYR A 995 0.27 -29.34 7.79
CA TYR A 995 0.35 -30.03 6.50
C TYR A 995 1.27 -29.31 5.50
N ASP A 996 1.22 -27.97 5.43
CA ASP A 996 2.10 -27.19 4.55
C ASP A 996 3.59 -27.33 4.94
N ASP A 997 3.90 -27.25 6.24
CA ASP A 997 5.29 -27.41 6.72
C ASP A 997 5.77 -28.86 6.60
N ALA A 998 4.87 -29.84 6.76
CA ALA A 998 5.20 -31.24 6.58
C ALA A 998 5.62 -31.57 5.14
N ASP A 999 5.07 -30.87 4.13
CA ASP A 999 5.54 -30.99 2.74
C ASP A 999 6.98 -30.52 2.58
N VAL A 1000 7.34 -29.40 3.22
CA VAL A 1000 8.72 -28.87 3.22
C VAL A 1000 9.67 -29.84 3.90
N ILE A 1001 9.28 -30.39 5.05
CA ILE A 1001 10.06 -31.39 5.79
C ILE A 1001 10.27 -32.64 4.94
N PHE A 1002 9.20 -33.13 4.30
CA PHE A 1002 9.26 -34.34 3.48
C PHE A 1002 10.14 -34.16 2.22
N ASP A 1003 10.02 -33.02 1.52
CA ASP A 1003 10.88 -32.70 0.37
C ASP A 1003 12.35 -32.61 0.77
N GLU A 1004 12.67 -31.99 1.91
CA GLU A 1004 14.04 -31.90 2.40
C GLU A 1004 14.60 -33.28 2.80
N LEU A 1005 13.81 -34.13 3.45
CA LEU A 1005 14.21 -35.52 3.75
C LEU A 1005 14.48 -36.33 2.48
N CYS A 1006 13.71 -36.10 1.41
CA CYS A 1006 13.94 -36.75 0.12
C CYS A 1006 15.21 -36.25 -0.58
N ARG A 1007 15.59 -34.98 -0.37
CA ARG A 1007 16.83 -34.38 -0.90
C ARG A 1007 18.05 -34.77 -0.07
N GLY A 1008 17.88 -34.97 1.23
CA GLY A 1008 18.89 -35.34 2.23
C GLY A 1008 19.37 -36.79 2.19
N GLY A 1009 18.98 -37.58 1.16
CA GLY A 1009 19.51 -38.91 0.90
C GLY A 1009 20.94 -38.93 0.33
N LYS A 1010 21.86 -38.15 0.90
CA LYS A 1010 23.32 -38.25 0.64
C LYS A 1010 24.14 -38.07 1.89
#